data_AF-A0A6N7RPM3-F1
#
_entry.id   AF-A0A6N7RPM3-F1
#
_cell.length_a   1.000
_cell.length_b   1.000
_cell.length_c   1.000
_cell.angle_alpha   90.00
_cell.angle_beta   90.00
_cell.angle_gamma   90.00
#
_symmetry.space_group_name_H-M   'P 1'
#
loop_
_entity.id
_entity.type
_entity.pdbx_description
1 polymer ?
#
loop_
_entity_poly.entity_id
_entity_poly.type
_entity_poly.pdbx_seq_one_letter_code
_entity_poly.pdbx_strand_id
1 'polypeptide(L)'
;MSASEPDAKAPDVAGDAYEVGDDAGFAAAKAAIETSDAAEAIIEFTADNVNVGGFAGVAGKRVTLRSAEGQKFTLAGMGTDLVGDLTLDNVRCWGVNTKVFANGHRFETTEGFEGTGGKAVASLYGGGSRGNDVAGGTSLVLRGGSFSFVHGGGFDSDVAGSASVTIDGASAHVGSLFGGGHAFATDRGRVGGDVEVAVLRGTNGMLFGGGQNEWSADSREPAAVSGGVHVSIGYEGAPAGSVRTGTAMYTYGGSWHSTVGSVLLELLEGSTNASTSGDRNYFGCGYRDTVRGTVKVVVDGSDLNEDGHVYGGGNEDAGNMGDAYGPVRILNEGGEPHALEMSYRSASDNVDGGMNAGSNGEIPTEIGGDVLLRMEDGNIAFAILDNEDFGHCTIDGDATIEVGGGRIAQIQGNKNHGSGDAFGSRLVYDGCGSADAPQESGYLYLFRDVQLVNGANVLIDSERFSQFSKIQKPILSKPDLSINGTSVLTTRDSETSVLNVSVDDGTWHALGRVYVYEGVTSRDGHYFWDKYYAVGYNHKGDGDPSGFDAYRGERDEFVGSKEGTFVSKFYGNVVLDRCDVAFMGPVNVSGGFSGGDSLMRLPVTTDDNYTGGADSPSIPVNIDGAATGSCSVLAVDAADRLVPAAPALGDNYVTGWKADGASDEAFVLANDDDATVAGGLYLKRVEDPAATDGGYYMWQIAAKRTVTFDENGGDTKADPPVCDIPLVAGQTEYHATLPATEPTRVGYDFAGWSAEVDDPALAHEFTAASQVDRSMTVYAQWKARSDTAFRVEHYQVSVDGASARLVRAEDNVGATGAEAVARPISIPGCTYRPAFDQNGMITASS
;
A
#
# COMPACT_ATOMS: atom_id res chain seq x y z
N MET A 1 22.03 -14.48 -16.06
CA MET A 1 22.68 -15.78 -15.82
C MET A 1 23.05 -15.77 -14.34
N SER A 2 22.56 -16.69 -13.51
CA SER A 2 23.00 -16.73 -12.11
C SER A 2 24.46 -17.21 -12.07
N ALA A 3 25.34 -16.37 -11.53
CA ALA A 3 26.72 -16.75 -11.27
C ALA A 3 26.70 -17.71 -10.07
N SER A 4 26.87 -19.01 -10.33
CA SER A 4 27.15 -20.01 -9.30
C SER A 4 28.58 -19.87 -8.78
N GLU A 5 28.87 -20.47 -7.62
CA GLU A 5 30.21 -20.52 -7.00
C GLU A 5 31.34 -20.63 -8.05
N PRO A 6 32.27 -19.67 -8.10
CA PRO A 6 33.36 -19.68 -9.08
C PRO A 6 34.27 -20.87 -8.83
N ASP A 7 34.54 -21.65 -9.88
CA ASP A 7 35.41 -22.83 -9.83
C ASP A 7 36.79 -22.43 -9.31
N ALA A 8 37.11 -22.78 -8.06
CA ALA A 8 38.35 -22.44 -7.38
C ALA A 8 39.59 -23.18 -7.95
N LYS A 9 39.41 -23.90 -9.06
CA LYS A 9 40.44 -24.73 -9.67
C LYS A 9 41.18 -23.91 -10.73
N ALA A 10 42.50 -23.86 -10.62
CA ALA A 10 43.36 -23.44 -11.72
C ALA A 10 42.99 -24.26 -12.98
N PRO A 11 42.95 -23.65 -14.18
CA PRO A 11 42.56 -24.38 -15.38
C PRO A 11 43.46 -25.61 -15.56
N ASP A 12 42.84 -26.78 -15.81
CA ASP A 12 43.55 -27.96 -16.30
C ASP A 12 44.04 -27.64 -17.73
N VAL A 13 45.22 -27.03 -17.86
CA VAL A 13 45.83 -26.71 -19.16
C VAL A 13 46.44 -27.98 -19.73
N ALA A 14 45.91 -28.44 -20.87
CA ALA A 14 46.26 -29.72 -21.51
C ALA A 14 47.34 -29.59 -22.59
N GLY A 15 48.21 -28.59 -22.46
CA GLY A 15 49.29 -28.29 -23.43
C GLY A 15 50.62 -28.99 -23.11
N ASP A 16 51.52 -29.02 -24.11
CA ASP A 16 52.89 -29.47 -23.91
C ASP A 16 53.60 -28.58 -22.88
N ALA A 17 54.32 -29.19 -21.94
CA ALA A 17 55.06 -28.49 -20.89
C ALA A 17 56.56 -28.45 -21.20
N TYR A 18 57.17 -27.28 -21.08
CA TYR A 18 58.59 -27.02 -21.33
C TYR A 18 59.25 -26.53 -20.04
N GLU A 19 60.14 -27.33 -19.45
CA GLU A 19 60.94 -26.92 -18.30
C GLU A 19 62.06 -25.95 -18.72
N VAL A 20 62.17 -24.83 -18.02
CA VAL A 20 63.11 -23.73 -18.32
C VAL A 20 63.87 -23.31 -17.07
N GLY A 21 65.18 -23.54 -17.08
CA GLY A 21 66.09 -23.14 -15.99
C GLY A 21 66.99 -21.94 -16.31
N ASP A 22 67.03 -21.48 -17.56
CA ASP A 22 67.90 -20.38 -18.00
C ASP A 22 67.36 -19.69 -19.28
N ASP A 23 67.99 -18.59 -19.65
CA ASP A 23 67.63 -17.76 -20.81
C ASP A 23 67.65 -18.55 -22.14
N ALA A 24 68.59 -19.49 -22.30
CA ALA A 24 68.72 -20.28 -23.52
C ALA A 24 67.62 -21.34 -23.65
N GLY A 25 67.26 -21.97 -22.52
CA GLY A 25 66.13 -22.88 -22.40
C GLY A 25 64.82 -22.18 -22.73
N PHE A 26 64.65 -20.93 -22.27
CA PHE A 26 63.47 -20.13 -22.62
C PHE A 26 63.37 -19.88 -24.12
N ALA A 27 64.47 -19.44 -24.75
CA ALA A 27 64.49 -19.19 -26.19
C ALA A 27 64.16 -20.45 -27.01
N ALA A 28 64.63 -21.62 -26.56
CA ALA A 28 64.31 -22.90 -27.19
C ALA A 28 62.83 -23.29 -27.02
N ALA A 29 62.27 -23.14 -25.82
CA ALA A 29 60.86 -23.40 -25.54
C ALA A 29 59.94 -22.51 -26.38
N LYS A 30 60.23 -21.21 -26.44
CA LYS A 30 59.50 -20.25 -27.29
C LYS A 30 59.49 -20.68 -28.76
N ALA A 31 60.66 -21.01 -29.32
CA ALA A 31 60.76 -21.43 -30.71
C ALA A 31 59.98 -22.74 -30.99
N ALA A 32 60.00 -23.69 -30.03
CA ALA A 32 59.23 -24.92 -30.14
C ALA A 32 57.71 -24.65 -30.19
N ILE A 33 57.21 -23.80 -29.28
CA ILE A 33 55.80 -23.41 -29.21
C ILE A 33 55.36 -22.70 -30.49
N GLU A 34 56.18 -21.79 -31.03
CA GLU A 34 55.90 -21.09 -32.30
C GLU A 34 55.72 -22.04 -33.48
N THR A 35 56.40 -23.19 -33.47
CA THR A 35 56.31 -24.21 -34.54
C THR A 35 55.30 -25.32 -34.25
N SER A 36 54.72 -25.37 -33.05
CA SER A 36 53.80 -26.43 -32.64
C SER A 36 52.39 -26.20 -33.20
N ASP A 37 51.67 -27.29 -33.50
CA ASP A 37 50.24 -27.25 -33.86
C ASP A 37 49.33 -27.13 -32.63
N ALA A 38 49.85 -27.39 -31.41
CA ALA A 38 49.08 -27.31 -30.17
C ALA A 38 48.58 -25.88 -29.92
N ALA A 39 47.31 -25.72 -29.52
CA ALA A 39 46.73 -24.40 -29.24
C ALA A 39 47.16 -23.84 -27.87
N GLU A 40 47.56 -24.72 -26.95
CA GLU A 40 47.97 -24.37 -25.59
C GLU A 40 49.37 -24.92 -25.30
N ALA A 41 50.15 -24.18 -24.50
CA ALA A 41 51.48 -24.59 -24.05
C ALA A 41 51.77 -24.06 -22.64
N ILE A 42 52.63 -24.77 -21.92
CA ILE A 42 53.08 -24.38 -20.58
C ILE A 42 54.59 -24.22 -20.59
N ILE A 43 55.08 -23.08 -20.10
CA ILE A 43 56.50 -22.88 -19.80
C ILE A 43 56.65 -22.90 -18.28
N GLU A 44 57.33 -23.93 -17.78
CA GLU A 44 57.56 -24.16 -16.36
C GLU A 44 58.97 -23.72 -15.98
N PHE A 45 59.06 -22.64 -15.20
CA PHE A 45 60.33 -22.10 -14.76
C PHE A 45 60.85 -22.85 -13.53
N THR A 46 62.11 -23.28 -13.58
CA THR A 46 62.82 -23.97 -12.48
C THR A 46 63.89 -23.10 -11.83
N ALA A 47 64.05 -21.85 -12.29
CA ALA A 47 65.03 -20.89 -11.76
C ALA A 47 64.44 -19.46 -11.70
N ASP A 48 64.98 -18.66 -10.78
CA ASP A 48 64.60 -17.25 -10.59
C ASP A 48 65.36 -16.32 -11.55
N ASN A 49 64.76 -15.19 -11.91
CA ASN A 49 65.34 -14.13 -12.75
C ASN A 49 65.74 -14.57 -14.17
N VAL A 50 65.06 -15.58 -14.74
CA VAL A 50 65.22 -15.93 -16.16
C VAL A 50 64.82 -14.74 -17.03
N ASN A 51 65.69 -14.34 -17.95
CA ASN A 51 65.41 -13.26 -18.90
C ASN A 51 64.63 -13.80 -20.10
N VAL A 52 63.38 -13.40 -20.21
CA VAL A 52 62.46 -13.85 -21.27
C VAL A 52 62.53 -12.98 -22.54
N GLY A 53 63.43 -11.99 -22.61
CA GLY A 53 63.79 -11.32 -23.85
C GLY A 53 62.66 -10.59 -24.59
N GLY A 54 61.74 -9.96 -23.85
CA GLY A 54 60.61 -9.22 -24.41
C GLY A 54 59.40 -10.11 -24.71
N PHE A 55 59.33 -11.33 -24.17
CA PHE A 55 58.21 -12.24 -24.43
C PHE A 55 56.85 -11.63 -24.05
N ALA A 56 55.90 -11.73 -24.98
CA ALA A 56 54.55 -11.19 -24.85
C ALA A 56 53.48 -12.18 -25.34
N GLY A 57 53.76 -13.48 -25.23
CA GLY A 57 52.91 -14.54 -25.78
C GLY A 57 53.34 -15.00 -27.19
N VAL A 58 52.53 -15.89 -27.77
CA VAL A 58 52.73 -16.45 -29.11
C VAL A 58 51.43 -16.31 -29.91
N ALA A 59 51.52 -15.78 -31.12
CA ALA A 59 50.35 -15.51 -31.96
C ALA A 59 49.46 -16.74 -32.18
N GLY A 60 48.17 -16.60 -31.88
CA GLY A 60 47.17 -17.66 -32.03
C GLY A 60 47.27 -18.80 -31.01
N LYS A 61 48.07 -18.64 -29.95
CA LYS A 61 48.28 -19.64 -28.89
C LYS A 61 47.87 -19.09 -27.53
N ARG A 62 47.58 -19.99 -26.59
CA ARG A 62 47.47 -19.73 -25.16
C ARG A 62 48.68 -20.28 -24.43
N VAL A 63 49.46 -19.40 -23.82
CA VAL A 63 50.68 -19.79 -23.11
C VAL A 63 50.53 -19.52 -21.62
N THR A 64 50.78 -20.55 -20.81
CA THR A 64 50.87 -20.41 -19.36
C THR A 64 52.33 -20.32 -18.95
N LEU A 65 52.70 -19.23 -18.29
CA LEU A 65 54.00 -19.08 -17.63
C LEU A 65 53.83 -19.44 -16.17
N ARG A 66 54.48 -20.52 -15.71
CA ARG A 66 54.34 -20.99 -14.33
C ARG A 66 55.66 -21.26 -13.65
N SER A 67 55.72 -21.03 -12.34
CA SER A 67 56.86 -21.50 -11.53
C SER A 67 56.69 -22.97 -11.16
N ALA A 68 57.81 -23.67 -10.96
CA ALA A 68 57.80 -24.99 -10.34
C ALA A 68 57.08 -24.99 -8.97
N GLU A 69 56.52 -26.13 -8.59
CA GLU A 69 55.65 -26.28 -7.42
C GLU A 69 56.26 -25.66 -6.14
N GLY A 70 55.47 -24.85 -5.43
CA GLY A 70 55.87 -24.18 -4.20
C GLY A 70 56.87 -23.02 -4.37
N GLN A 71 57.27 -22.67 -5.59
CA GLN A 71 58.14 -21.53 -5.89
C GLN A 71 57.36 -20.36 -6.48
N LYS A 72 57.93 -19.15 -6.45
CA LYS A 72 57.38 -17.97 -7.13
C LYS A 72 58.52 -17.17 -7.76
N PHE A 73 58.90 -17.55 -8.97
CA PHE A 73 60.05 -16.97 -9.68
C PHE A 73 59.71 -15.67 -10.39
N THR A 74 60.69 -14.78 -10.44
CA THR A 74 60.67 -13.49 -11.13
C THR A 74 61.13 -13.68 -12.57
N LEU A 75 60.32 -13.21 -13.51
CA LEU A 75 60.63 -13.21 -14.94
C LEU A 75 61.16 -11.82 -15.33
N ALA A 76 62.39 -11.77 -15.82
CA ALA A 76 63.03 -10.53 -16.24
C ALA A 76 62.74 -10.24 -17.72
N GLY A 77 62.50 -8.97 -18.05
CA GLY A 77 62.34 -8.55 -19.44
C GLY A 77 61.05 -9.02 -20.12
N MET A 78 59.96 -9.20 -19.38
CA MET A 78 58.62 -9.45 -19.99
C MET A 78 58.22 -8.30 -20.91
N GLY A 79 57.66 -8.63 -22.07
CA GLY A 79 57.06 -7.67 -22.99
C GLY A 79 55.75 -7.10 -22.44
N THR A 80 55.28 -6.01 -23.04
CA THR A 80 54.09 -5.26 -22.60
C THR A 80 52.95 -5.31 -23.59
N ASP A 81 53.22 -5.57 -24.86
CA ASP A 81 52.24 -5.59 -25.94
C ASP A 81 51.99 -7.04 -26.33
N LEU A 82 50.93 -7.63 -25.77
CA LEU A 82 50.65 -9.04 -25.98
C LEU A 82 50.34 -9.33 -27.44
N VAL A 83 50.78 -10.49 -27.90
CA VAL A 83 50.55 -11.01 -29.25
C VAL A 83 49.79 -12.33 -29.25
N GLY A 84 49.48 -12.89 -28.09
CA GLY A 84 48.72 -14.12 -27.88
C GLY A 84 48.15 -14.19 -26.47
N ASP A 85 47.31 -15.19 -26.21
CA ASP A 85 46.69 -15.39 -24.89
C ASP A 85 47.76 -15.78 -23.86
N LEU A 86 47.69 -15.18 -22.68
CA LEU A 86 48.71 -15.33 -21.64
C LEU A 86 48.09 -15.57 -20.27
N THR A 87 48.54 -16.65 -19.62
CA THR A 87 48.24 -16.94 -18.21
C THR A 87 49.51 -16.86 -17.38
N LEU A 88 49.46 -16.11 -16.28
CA LEU A 88 50.55 -15.97 -15.31
C LEU A 88 50.22 -16.75 -14.04
N ASP A 89 50.88 -17.89 -13.88
CA ASP A 89 50.64 -18.83 -12.79
C ASP A 89 51.78 -18.82 -11.77
N ASN A 90 51.53 -18.22 -10.60
CA ASN A 90 52.51 -18.22 -9.51
C ASN A 90 53.91 -17.71 -9.92
N VAL A 91 53.96 -16.61 -10.68
CA VAL A 91 55.19 -15.93 -11.14
C VAL A 91 55.19 -14.46 -10.71
N ARG A 92 56.36 -13.80 -10.82
CA ARG A 92 56.50 -12.35 -10.68
C ARG A 92 56.97 -11.69 -11.96
N CYS A 93 56.23 -10.68 -12.43
CA CYS A 93 56.69 -9.82 -13.51
C CYS A 93 55.97 -8.47 -13.50
N TRP A 94 56.54 -7.51 -14.24
CA TRP A 94 56.07 -6.12 -14.34
C TRP A 94 56.05 -5.37 -13.00
N GLY A 95 56.03 -4.04 -13.02
CA GLY A 95 56.09 -3.26 -11.78
C GLY A 95 55.50 -1.86 -11.90
N VAL A 96 55.91 -0.98 -10.97
CA VAL A 96 55.28 0.33 -10.69
C VAL A 96 55.21 1.34 -11.84
N ASN A 97 55.91 1.09 -12.96
CA ASN A 97 55.92 1.98 -14.13
C ASN A 97 55.57 1.23 -15.43
N THR A 98 54.99 0.03 -15.34
CA THR A 98 54.70 -0.81 -16.51
C THR A 98 53.27 -0.60 -16.99
N LYS A 99 53.10 -0.24 -18.27
CA LYS A 99 51.83 -0.30 -18.98
C LYS A 99 51.79 -1.58 -19.80
N VAL A 100 50.79 -2.41 -19.58
CA VAL A 100 50.57 -3.67 -20.31
C VAL A 100 49.34 -3.51 -21.19
N PHE A 101 49.43 -3.92 -22.45
CA PHE A 101 48.37 -3.91 -23.44
C PHE A 101 48.11 -5.35 -23.88
N ALA A 102 46.92 -5.87 -23.55
CA ALA A 102 46.54 -7.22 -23.95
C ALA A 102 46.17 -7.30 -25.43
N ASN A 103 45.94 -6.17 -26.11
CA ASN A 103 45.64 -6.09 -27.55
C ASN A 103 44.48 -7.02 -28.00
N GLY A 104 43.49 -7.25 -27.13
CA GLY A 104 42.36 -8.15 -27.40
C GLY A 104 42.63 -9.64 -27.12
N HIS A 105 43.82 -9.99 -26.63
CA HIS A 105 44.11 -11.34 -26.17
C HIS A 105 43.59 -11.58 -24.76
N ARG A 106 43.31 -12.85 -24.43
CA ARG A 106 42.92 -13.23 -23.08
C ARG A 106 44.13 -13.12 -22.16
N PHE A 107 43.99 -12.36 -21.08
CA PHE A 107 45.00 -12.23 -20.05
C PHE A 107 44.46 -12.75 -18.72
N GLU A 108 45.18 -13.67 -18.08
CA GLU A 108 44.78 -14.26 -16.80
C GLU A 108 45.93 -14.29 -15.78
N THR A 109 45.63 -14.00 -14.52
CA THR A 109 46.50 -14.26 -13.38
C THR A 109 45.88 -15.30 -12.45
N THR A 110 46.72 -16.09 -11.79
CA THR A 110 46.32 -16.95 -10.66
C THR A 110 46.48 -16.22 -9.32
N GLU A 111 45.94 -16.76 -8.22
CA GLU A 111 46.14 -16.18 -6.87
C GLU A 111 47.61 -16.03 -6.47
N GLY A 112 48.50 -16.85 -7.04
CA GLY A 112 49.93 -16.81 -6.79
C GLY A 112 50.67 -15.68 -7.51
N PHE A 113 50.07 -15.04 -8.51
CA PHE A 113 50.72 -13.95 -9.25
C PHE A 113 51.02 -12.73 -8.37
N GLU A 114 52.12 -12.05 -8.64
CA GLU A 114 52.53 -10.84 -7.92
C GLU A 114 53.40 -9.95 -8.83
N GLY A 115 53.28 -8.62 -8.74
CA GLY A 115 54.22 -7.75 -9.47
C GLY A 115 55.64 -7.82 -8.89
N THR A 116 56.65 -7.43 -9.68
CA THR A 116 58.05 -7.43 -9.26
C THR A 116 58.25 -6.65 -7.95
N GLY A 117 58.87 -7.30 -6.97
CA GLY A 117 59.10 -6.73 -5.63
C GLY A 117 57.83 -6.54 -4.81
N GLY A 118 56.76 -7.26 -5.12
CA GLY A 118 55.47 -7.14 -4.44
C GLY A 118 54.75 -5.82 -4.71
N LYS A 119 55.05 -5.19 -5.84
CA LYS A 119 54.49 -3.90 -6.22
C LYS A 119 53.33 -4.06 -7.19
N ALA A 120 52.47 -3.05 -7.24
CA ALA A 120 51.39 -3.01 -8.20
C ALA A 120 51.93 -2.84 -9.63
N VAL A 121 51.29 -3.51 -10.60
CA VAL A 121 51.45 -3.22 -12.02
C VAL A 121 50.77 -1.89 -12.31
N ALA A 122 51.46 -0.96 -12.96
CA ALA A 122 50.98 0.42 -13.06
C ALA A 122 49.68 0.55 -13.87
N SER A 123 49.62 -0.04 -15.08
CA SER A 123 48.41 -0.01 -15.89
C SER A 123 48.28 -1.29 -16.71
N LEU A 124 47.07 -1.81 -16.78
CA LEU A 124 46.69 -2.94 -17.63
C LEU A 124 45.50 -2.51 -18.50
N TYR A 125 45.68 -2.60 -19.82
CA TYR A 125 44.64 -2.31 -20.81
C TYR A 125 44.28 -3.63 -21.51
N GLY A 126 42.99 -3.94 -21.60
CA GLY A 126 42.52 -5.09 -22.38
C GLY A 126 42.71 -4.85 -23.88
N GLY A 127 42.57 -3.60 -24.31
CA GLY A 127 42.76 -3.16 -25.70
C GLY A 127 44.20 -2.78 -26.04
N GLY A 128 44.34 -2.03 -27.13
CA GLY A 128 45.63 -1.60 -27.67
C GLY A 128 46.18 -0.31 -27.05
N SER A 129 47.44 -0.04 -27.37
CA SER A 129 48.08 1.25 -27.14
C SER A 129 47.63 2.27 -28.19
N ARG A 130 48.00 3.55 -28.01
CA ARG A 130 47.52 4.67 -28.83
C ARG A 130 47.59 4.38 -30.33
N GLY A 131 46.43 4.43 -31.00
CA GLY A 131 46.30 4.21 -32.44
C GLY A 131 46.37 2.74 -32.90
N ASN A 132 46.36 1.79 -31.96
CA ASN A 132 46.36 0.35 -32.25
C ASN A 132 44.99 -0.29 -31.97
N ASP A 133 43.98 0.09 -32.76
CA ASP A 133 42.61 -0.38 -32.61
C ASP A 133 42.50 -1.92 -32.66
N VAL A 134 41.67 -2.48 -31.78
CA VAL A 134 41.42 -3.92 -31.64
C VAL A 134 40.13 -4.29 -32.37
N ALA A 135 40.20 -5.23 -33.32
CA ALA A 135 39.04 -5.65 -34.11
C ALA A 135 38.10 -6.64 -33.38
N GLY A 136 38.58 -7.32 -32.33
CA GLY A 136 37.82 -8.27 -31.52
C GLY A 136 37.36 -7.69 -30.19
N GLY A 137 37.00 -8.56 -29.25
CA GLY A 137 36.76 -8.20 -27.85
C GLY A 137 38.00 -8.34 -26.97
N THR A 138 37.87 -8.01 -25.69
CA THR A 138 38.94 -8.13 -24.69
C THR A 138 38.46 -8.97 -23.50
N SER A 139 39.38 -9.65 -22.80
CA SER A 139 39.06 -10.43 -21.60
C SER A 139 40.23 -10.45 -20.61
N LEU A 140 39.99 -9.88 -19.43
CA LEU A 140 40.93 -9.82 -18.31
C LEU A 140 40.38 -10.62 -17.13
N VAL A 141 41.15 -11.58 -16.62
CA VAL A 141 40.79 -12.39 -15.44
C VAL A 141 41.87 -12.28 -14.38
N LEU A 142 41.56 -11.64 -13.26
CA LEU A 142 42.50 -11.27 -12.21
C LEU A 142 42.19 -12.04 -10.93
N ARG A 143 43.01 -13.04 -10.61
CA ARG A 143 42.86 -13.86 -9.40
C ARG A 143 43.91 -13.56 -8.34
N GLY A 144 45.03 -12.98 -8.76
CA GLY A 144 46.08 -12.52 -7.86
C GLY A 144 46.82 -11.33 -8.42
N GLY A 145 47.59 -10.69 -7.55
CA GLY A 145 48.36 -9.49 -7.84
C GLY A 145 47.63 -8.18 -7.54
N SER A 146 48.39 -7.10 -7.62
CA SER A 146 47.90 -5.73 -7.43
C SER A 146 48.11 -4.93 -8.72
N PHE A 147 47.09 -4.17 -9.11
CA PHE A 147 47.10 -3.32 -10.30
C PHE A 147 46.68 -1.91 -9.90
N SER A 148 47.39 -0.87 -10.34
CA SER A 148 47.01 0.51 -10.01
C SER A 148 45.86 1.00 -10.89
N PHE A 149 45.92 0.75 -12.18
CA PHE A 149 44.87 1.07 -13.15
C PHE A 149 44.57 -0.14 -14.03
N VAL A 150 43.30 -0.46 -14.19
CA VAL A 150 42.83 -1.47 -15.13
C VAL A 150 41.74 -0.86 -16.00
N HIS A 151 41.88 -1.01 -17.31
CA HIS A 151 40.91 -0.60 -18.31
C HIS A 151 40.56 -1.83 -19.16
N GLY A 152 39.28 -2.20 -19.24
CA GLY A 152 38.86 -3.31 -20.11
C GLY A 152 39.07 -3.00 -21.60
N GLY A 153 39.01 -1.73 -21.98
CA GLY A 153 39.29 -1.24 -23.34
C GLY A 153 40.75 -0.85 -23.59
N GLY A 154 40.99 -0.06 -24.65
CA GLY A 154 42.33 0.42 -25.04
C GLY A 154 42.67 1.81 -24.48
N PHE A 155 43.95 2.20 -24.59
CA PHE A 155 44.45 3.55 -24.26
C PHE A 155 44.59 4.37 -25.53
N ASP A 156 43.75 5.38 -25.73
CA ASP A 156 43.67 6.12 -27.00
C ASP A 156 43.53 5.16 -28.21
N SER A 157 42.74 4.10 -28.03
CA SER A 157 42.60 2.98 -28.97
C SER A 157 41.23 2.36 -28.82
N ASP A 158 40.53 2.14 -29.93
CA ASP A 158 39.20 1.55 -29.92
C ASP A 158 39.23 0.02 -29.84
N VAL A 159 38.17 -0.56 -29.30
CA VAL A 159 37.86 -1.99 -29.29
C VAL A 159 36.53 -2.15 -30.02
N ALA A 160 36.51 -2.90 -31.13
CA ALA A 160 35.29 -3.07 -31.93
C ALA A 160 34.28 -4.04 -31.28
N GLY A 161 34.76 -5.01 -30.49
CA GLY A 161 33.91 -5.97 -29.76
C GLY A 161 33.57 -5.53 -28.33
N SER A 162 33.14 -6.51 -27.53
CA SER A 162 32.86 -6.34 -26.09
C SER A 162 34.13 -6.42 -25.24
N ALA A 163 34.08 -5.87 -24.03
CA ALA A 163 35.17 -5.96 -23.05
C ALA A 163 34.71 -6.63 -21.75
N SER A 164 35.56 -7.44 -21.14
CA SER A 164 35.29 -8.02 -19.83
C SER A 164 36.47 -7.95 -18.87
N VAL A 165 36.16 -7.65 -17.60
CA VAL A 165 37.12 -7.67 -16.48
C VAL A 165 36.52 -8.46 -15.32
N THR A 166 37.17 -9.54 -14.93
CA THR A 166 36.77 -10.37 -13.79
C THR A 166 37.83 -10.31 -12.70
N ILE A 167 37.44 -9.95 -11.48
CA ILE A 167 38.26 -10.08 -10.27
C ILE A 167 37.70 -11.25 -9.46
N ASP A 168 38.48 -12.31 -9.32
CA ASP A 168 38.01 -13.55 -8.72
C ASP A 168 39.14 -14.30 -8.02
N GLY A 169 39.75 -13.61 -7.05
CA GLY A 169 40.64 -14.21 -6.08
C GLY A 169 40.84 -13.31 -4.87
N ALA A 170 40.98 -13.93 -3.70
CA ALA A 170 40.92 -13.20 -2.44
C ALA A 170 42.09 -12.21 -2.24
N SER A 171 43.22 -12.45 -2.90
CA SER A 171 44.41 -11.60 -2.87
C SER A 171 44.46 -10.57 -3.99
N ALA A 172 43.51 -10.59 -4.93
CA ALA A 172 43.48 -9.65 -6.04
C ALA A 172 43.06 -8.25 -5.56
N HIS A 173 43.83 -7.24 -5.97
CA HIS A 173 43.52 -5.84 -5.70
C HIS A 173 43.66 -4.99 -6.95
N VAL A 174 42.59 -4.29 -7.33
CA VAL A 174 42.63 -3.29 -8.41
C VAL A 174 42.38 -1.91 -7.81
N GLY A 175 43.32 -0.97 -7.99
CA GLY A 175 43.21 0.40 -7.52
C GLY A 175 42.05 1.13 -8.20
N SER A 176 42.23 1.58 -9.44
CA SER A 176 41.17 2.15 -10.28
C SER A 176 40.81 1.18 -11.40
N LEU A 177 39.52 0.88 -11.53
CA LEU A 177 38.98 -0.02 -12.55
C LEU A 177 38.00 0.75 -13.44
N PHE A 178 38.17 0.61 -14.74
CA PHE A 178 37.27 1.08 -15.78
C PHE A 178 36.94 -0.12 -16.68
N GLY A 179 35.68 -0.48 -16.83
CA GLY A 179 35.32 -1.59 -17.71
C GLY A 179 35.54 -1.24 -19.20
N GLY A 180 35.44 0.04 -19.56
CA GLY A 180 35.69 0.57 -20.90
C GLY A 180 37.14 0.96 -21.17
N GLY A 181 37.38 1.74 -22.23
CA GLY A 181 38.70 2.26 -22.58
C GLY A 181 39.02 3.61 -21.95
N HIS A 182 40.20 4.15 -22.28
CA HIS A 182 40.71 5.44 -21.78
C HIS A 182 41.00 6.38 -22.94
N ALA A 183 40.17 7.41 -23.10
CA ALA A 183 40.41 8.52 -24.01
C ALA A 183 41.15 9.62 -23.26
N PHE A 184 42.45 9.76 -23.53
CA PHE A 184 43.32 10.69 -22.80
C PHE A 184 43.82 11.82 -23.70
N ALA A 185 44.43 11.47 -24.83
CA ALA A 185 45.03 12.44 -25.76
C ALA A 185 44.48 12.31 -27.18
N THR A 186 43.42 11.54 -27.37
CA THR A 186 42.67 11.43 -28.62
C THR A 186 41.20 11.19 -28.31
N ASP A 187 40.35 11.25 -29.33
CA ASP A 187 38.93 10.88 -29.25
C ASP A 187 38.68 9.35 -29.26
N ARG A 188 39.74 8.55 -29.08
CA ARG A 188 39.74 7.08 -29.13
C ARG A 188 39.76 6.46 -27.74
N GLY A 189 39.28 5.23 -27.64
CA GLY A 189 39.06 4.51 -26.38
C GLY A 189 37.69 3.85 -26.31
N ARG A 190 36.95 3.81 -27.43
CA ARG A 190 35.58 3.32 -27.47
C ARG A 190 35.54 1.80 -27.37
N VAL A 191 34.45 1.29 -26.82
CA VAL A 191 34.08 -0.13 -26.88
C VAL A 191 32.80 -0.25 -27.72
N GLY A 192 32.88 -1.00 -28.81
CA GLY A 192 31.78 -1.16 -29.77
C GLY A 192 30.69 -2.12 -29.31
N GLY A 193 31.02 -3.04 -28.40
CA GLY A 193 30.07 -3.99 -27.80
C GLY A 193 29.69 -3.64 -26.36
N ASP A 194 29.30 -4.68 -25.63
CA ASP A 194 28.97 -4.60 -24.19
C ASP A 194 30.22 -4.58 -23.32
N VAL A 195 30.06 -4.14 -22.07
CA VAL A 195 31.09 -4.21 -21.04
C VAL A 195 30.57 -5.00 -19.84
N GLU A 196 31.36 -5.98 -19.40
CA GLU A 196 31.07 -6.81 -18.23
C GLU A 196 32.19 -6.65 -17.18
N VAL A 197 31.82 -6.22 -15.98
CA VAL A 197 32.74 -6.14 -14.83
C VAL A 197 32.19 -7.01 -13.71
N ALA A 198 32.90 -8.09 -13.41
CA ALA A 198 32.52 -9.01 -12.35
C ALA A 198 33.55 -8.99 -11.22
N VAL A 199 33.13 -8.62 -10.01
CA VAL A 199 33.96 -8.70 -8.80
C VAL A 199 33.39 -9.80 -7.92
N LEU A 200 33.92 -11.02 -8.08
CA LEU A 200 33.45 -12.21 -7.39
C LEU A 200 34.15 -12.43 -6.05
N ARG A 201 35.45 -12.08 -5.97
CA ARG A 201 36.27 -12.12 -4.77
C ARG A 201 37.37 -11.07 -4.84
N GLY A 202 37.79 -10.56 -3.69
CA GLY A 202 38.93 -9.64 -3.58
C GLY A 202 38.51 -8.19 -3.37
N THR A 203 39.35 -7.25 -3.81
CA THR A 203 39.15 -5.84 -3.49
C THR A 203 39.36 -4.90 -4.68
N ASN A 204 38.64 -3.79 -4.67
CA ASN A 204 38.84 -2.69 -5.60
C ASN A 204 38.83 -1.33 -4.86
N GLY A 205 39.65 -0.38 -5.32
CA GLY A 205 39.72 0.98 -4.79
C GLY A 205 38.65 1.93 -5.32
N MET A 206 38.48 2.03 -6.64
CA MET A 206 37.52 2.84 -7.38
C MET A 206 37.08 2.08 -8.63
N LEU A 207 35.79 2.10 -8.97
CA LEU A 207 35.24 1.32 -10.08
C LEU A 207 34.28 2.15 -10.91
N PHE A 208 34.51 2.19 -12.22
CA PHE A 208 33.54 2.62 -13.23
C PHE A 208 33.24 1.44 -14.17
N GLY A 209 31.97 1.11 -14.36
CA GLY A 209 31.57 0.06 -15.28
C GLY A 209 31.92 0.40 -16.72
N GLY A 210 31.85 1.68 -17.09
CA GLY A 210 32.19 2.17 -18.43
C GLY A 210 33.61 2.73 -18.58
N GLY A 211 33.80 3.66 -19.52
CA GLY A 211 35.11 4.18 -19.91
C GLY A 211 35.55 5.42 -19.13
N GLN A 212 36.76 5.90 -19.44
CA GLN A 212 37.34 7.13 -18.88
C GLN A 212 37.67 8.14 -19.99
N ASN A 213 37.02 9.31 -19.96
CA ASN A 213 37.20 10.35 -20.97
C ASN A 213 37.81 11.64 -20.39
N GLU A 214 39.14 11.73 -20.44
CA GLU A 214 39.90 12.94 -20.10
C GLU A 214 40.15 13.85 -21.32
N TRP A 215 39.79 13.38 -22.52
CA TRP A 215 40.10 14.08 -23.77
C TRP A 215 39.33 15.40 -23.95
N SER A 216 38.03 15.37 -23.67
CA SER A 216 37.13 16.49 -23.95
C SER A 216 36.11 16.66 -22.83
N ALA A 217 36.02 17.88 -22.33
CA ALA A 217 35.04 18.28 -21.31
C ALA A 217 33.65 18.62 -21.90
N ASP A 218 33.59 18.89 -23.21
CA ASP A 218 32.38 19.30 -23.93
C ASP A 218 31.73 18.14 -24.72
N SER A 219 32.37 16.96 -24.74
CA SER A 219 31.89 15.78 -25.45
C SER A 219 32.08 14.53 -24.61
N ARG A 220 30.98 13.78 -24.45
CA ARG A 220 30.91 12.49 -23.74
C ARG A 220 31.09 11.28 -24.65
N GLU A 221 31.36 11.52 -25.92
CA GLU A 221 31.52 10.46 -26.92
C GLU A 221 32.87 9.72 -26.87
N PRO A 222 34.00 10.35 -26.51
CA PRO A 222 35.24 9.61 -26.30
C PRO A 222 35.11 8.61 -25.14
N ALA A 223 35.83 7.49 -25.24
CA ALA A 223 35.74 6.34 -24.32
C ALA A 223 34.35 5.70 -24.17
N ALA A 224 33.41 6.00 -25.08
CA ALA A 224 32.04 5.51 -25.01
C ALA A 224 31.93 3.99 -25.16
N VAL A 225 30.90 3.42 -24.54
CA VAL A 225 30.47 2.03 -24.68
C VAL A 225 29.17 2.04 -25.48
N SER A 226 29.18 1.41 -26.65
CA SER A 226 27.99 1.41 -27.53
C SER A 226 26.91 0.43 -27.05
N GLY A 227 27.32 -0.67 -26.40
CA GLY A 227 26.44 -1.66 -25.79
C GLY A 227 26.09 -1.35 -24.33
N GLY A 228 25.55 -2.35 -23.65
CA GLY A 228 25.23 -2.27 -22.22
C GLY A 228 26.47 -2.40 -21.33
N VAL A 229 26.37 -1.88 -20.12
CA VAL A 229 27.36 -2.04 -19.05
C VAL A 229 26.73 -2.84 -17.92
N HIS A 230 27.34 -3.98 -17.60
CA HIS A 230 26.93 -4.83 -16.50
C HIS A 230 28.04 -4.92 -15.47
N VAL A 231 27.76 -4.46 -14.25
CA VAL A 231 28.65 -4.57 -13.09
C VAL A 231 27.99 -5.47 -12.06
N SER A 232 28.61 -6.61 -11.77
CA SER A 232 28.14 -7.55 -10.74
C SER A 232 29.17 -7.66 -9.61
N ILE A 233 28.73 -7.42 -8.38
CA ILE A 233 29.58 -7.41 -7.18
C ILE A 233 29.04 -8.45 -6.21
N GLY A 234 29.79 -9.53 -6.01
CA GLY A 234 29.29 -10.70 -5.29
C GLY A 234 28.54 -11.69 -6.19
N TYR A 235 27.94 -12.70 -5.57
CA TYR A 235 27.15 -13.75 -6.23
C TYR A 235 26.27 -14.48 -5.20
N GLU A 236 25.25 -15.22 -5.66
CA GLU A 236 24.36 -15.99 -4.79
C GLU A 236 25.14 -17.03 -3.96
N GLY A 237 25.00 -17.00 -2.63
CA GLY A 237 25.70 -17.87 -1.69
C GLY A 237 27.14 -17.44 -1.39
N ALA A 238 27.58 -16.26 -1.82
CA ALA A 238 28.94 -15.81 -1.58
C ALA A 238 29.24 -15.61 -0.08
N PRO A 239 30.46 -15.94 0.39
CA PRO A 239 30.84 -15.68 1.77
C PRO A 239 30.77 -14.18 2.11
N ALA A 240 30.21 -13.85 3.27
CA ALA A 240 30.09 -12.47 3.74
C ALA A 240 31.44 -11.71 3.71
N GLY A 241 31.43 -10.52 3.10
CA GLY A 241 32.59 -9.65 2.97
C GLY A 241 33.73 -10.19 2.10
N SER A 242 33.47 -11.21 1.27
CA SER A 242 34.42 -11.75 0.28
C SER A 242 34.74 -10.77 -0.85
N VAL A 243 33.87 -9.78 -1.05
CA VAL A 243 34.05 -8.70 -2.02
C VAL A 243 33.98 -7.35 -1.35
N ARG A 244 34.99 -6.51 -1.56
CA ARG A 244 35.01 -5.12 -1.09
C ARG A 244 35.41 -4.19 -2.23
N THR A 245 34.43 -3.51 -2.82
CA THR A 245 34.69 -2.48 -3.85
C THR A 245 34.72 -1.10 -3.22
N GLY A 246 35.26 -0.15 -3.96
CA GLY A 246 35.31 1.24 -3.53
C GLY A 246 36.17 1.51 -2.29
N THR A 247 37.19 0.71 -1.98
CA THR A 247 37.99 0.86 -0.74
C THR A 247 38.73 2.19 -0.64
N ALA A 248 38.82 2.96 -1.73
CA ALA A 248 39.45 4.28 -1.78
C ALA A 248 38.46 5.39 -2.18
N MET A 249 37.57 5.12 -3.14
CA MET A 249 36.54 6.04 -3.67
C MET A 249 35.29 5.22 -4.02
N TYR A 250 34.21 5.83 -4.51
CA TYR A 250 32.95 5.13 -4.75
C TYR A 250 32.96 4.15 -5.95
N THR A 251 31.88 3.38 -6.07
CA THR A 251 31.60 2.45 -7.17
C THR A 251 30.50 3.02 -8.08
N TYR A 252 30.74 3.02 -9.37
CA TYR A 252 29.84 3.55 -10.39
C TYR A 252 29.55 2.51 -11.46
N GLY A 253 28.28 2.27 -11.77
CA GLY A 253 27.86 1.44 -12.90
C GLY A 253 28.18 2.09 -14.24
N GLY A 254 28.13 3.42 -14.31
CA GLY A 254 28.43 4.20 -15.51
C GLY A 254 29.92 4.52 -15.74
N SER A 255 30.19 5.62 -16.43
CA SER A 255 31.54 6.04 -16.88
C SER A 255 32.06 7.32 -16.22
N TRP A 256 33.36 7.57 -16.36
CA TRP A 256 33.95 8.86 -16.04
C TRP A 256 33.80 9.79 -17.26
N HIS A 257 32.75 10.62 -17.24
CA HIS A 257 32.34 11.57 -18.28
C HIS A 257 32.29 11.00 -19.71
N SER A 258 31.58 9.89 -19.89
CA SER A 258 31.45 9.28 -21.20
C SER A 258 29.98 8.99 -21.51
N THR A 259 29.74 8.12 -22.49
CA THR A 259 28.44 7.68 -22.92
C THR A 259 28.40 6.17 -22.90
N VAL A 260 27.35 5.60 -22.33
CA VAL A 260 27.11 4.15 -22.29
C VAL A 260 25.71 3.83 -22.81
N GLY A 261 25.46 2.57 -23.18
CA GLY A 261 24.11 2.06 -23.48
C GLY A 261 23.23 2.01 -22.23
N SER A 262 22.69 0.83 -21.89
CA SER A 262 22.02 0.64 -20.59
C SER A 262 23.02 0.21 -19.51
N VAL A 263 22.76 0.57 -18.25
CA VAL A 263 23.56 0.15 -17.11
C VAL A 263 22.77 -0.81 -16.21
N LEU A 264 23.39 -1.91 -15.82
CA LEU A 264 22.95 -2.81 -14.75
C LEU A 264 24.05 -2.88 -13.69
N LEU A 265 23.76 -2.42 -12.47
CA LEU A 265 24.61 -2.57 -11.29
C LEU A 265 23.95 -3.51 -10.29
N GLU A 266 24.61 -4.63 -9.99
CA GLU A 266 24.14 -5.64 -9.03
C GLU A 266 25.08 -5.71 -7.81
N LEU A 267 24.51 -5.45 -6.64
CA LEU A 267 25.14 -5.60 -5.33
C LEU A 267 24.55 -6.85 -4.67
N LEU A 268 25.27 -7.95 -4.78
CA LEU A 268 24.79 -9.28 -4.40
C LEU A 268 25.37 -9.72 -3.06
N GLU A 269 24.97 -10.90 -2.58
CA GLU A 269 25.55 -11.54 -1.40
C GLU A 269 27.10 -11.55 -1.45
N GLY A 270 27.71 -11.45 -0.28
CA GLY A 270 29.17 -11.40 -0.11
C GLY A 270 29.82 -10.04 -0.39
N SER A 271 29.10 -9.13 -1.06
CA SER A 271 29.54 -7.73 -1.22
C SER A 271 29.28 -6.90 0.03
N THR A 272 30.18 -5.96 0.31
CA THR A 272 30.05 -5.02 1.43
C THR A 272 30.77 -3.71 1.17
N ASN A 273 30.22 -2.64 1.75
CA ASN A 273 30.86 -1.34 1.81
C ASN A 273 31.60 -1.09 3.17
N ALA A 274 31.89 -2.12 3.97
CA ALA A 274 32.64 -2.01 5.23
C ALA A 274 34.14 -1.63 5.11
N SER A 275 34.47 -0.33 5.24
CA SER A 275 35.84 0.22 5.08
C SER A 275 36.43 0.69 6.40
N THR A 276 37.76 0.83 6.44
CA THR A 276 38.49 1.45 7.55
C THR A 276 38.75 2.95 7.37
N SER A 277 38.30 3.58 6.27
CA SER A 277 38.73 4.95 5.90
C SER A 277 37.69 5.90 5.28
N GLY A 278 36.37 5.61 5.30
CA GLY A 278 35.32 6.57 4.92
C GLY A 278 34.06 5.95 4.32
N ASP A 279 33.06 6.82 4.08
CA ASP A 279 31.75 6.55 3.47
C ASP A 279 31.90 5.86 2.11
N ARG A 280 31.00 4.93 1.78
CA ARG A 280 31.07 4.18 0.51
C ARG A 280 29.69 4.00 -0.11
N ASN A 281 29.45 4.85 -1.09
CA ASN A 281 28.22 4.92 -1.86
C ASN A 281 28.35 4.16 -3.19
N TYR A 282 27.21 3.76 -3.73
CA TYR A 282 27.09 3.10 -5.02
C TYR A 282 26.22 3.94 -5.94
N PHE A 283 26.58 3.99 -7.22
CA PHE A 283 25.93 4.85 -8.20
C PHE A 283 25.60 4.06 -9.45
N GLY A 284 24.38 4.18 -9.95
CA GLY A 284 23.98 3.63 -11.24
C GLY A 284 24.72 4.31 -12.39
N CYS A 285 24.83 5.64 -12.35
CA CYS A 285 25.59 6.40 -13.34
C CYS A 285 27.02 6.71 -12.84
N GLY A 286 27.88 7.18 -13.74
CA GLY A 286 29.21 7.65 -13.37
C GLY A 286 29.30 9.17 -13.19
N TYR A 287 30.48 9.73 -13.43
CA TYR A 287 30.69 11.17 -13.29
C TYR A 287 30.18 11.93 -14.49
N ARG A 288 29.22 12.85 -14.27
CA ARG A 288 28.68 13.75 -15.32
C ARG A 288 28.41 12.99 -16.63
N ASP A 289 27.85 11.80 -16.46
CA ASP A 289 27.79 10.71 -17.43
C ASP A 289 26.51 10.76 -18.28
N THR A 290 26.48 10.08 -19.42
CA THR A 290 25.25 9.86 -20.21
C THR A 290 24.98 8.38 -20.40
N VAL A 291 23.85 7.94 -19.87
CA VAL A 291 23.28 6.62 -20.14
C VAL A 291 22.24 6.79 -21.23
N ARG A 292 22.46 6.22 -22.42
CA ARG A 292 21.52 6.33 -23.55
C ARG A 292 20.28 5.46 -23.35
N GLY A 293 20.47 4.30 -22.72
CA GLY A 293 19.40 3.38 -22.36
C GLY A 293 18.84 3.64 -20.98
N THR A 294 18.63 2.56 -20.22
CA THR A 294 18.10 2.57 -18.86
C THR A 294 19.20 2.39 -17.82
N VAL A 295 18.90 2.74 -16.57
CA VAL A 295 19.72 2.36 -15.41
C VAL A 295 18.91 1.41 -14.53
N LYS A 296 19.53 0.28 -14.17
CA LYS A 296 19.01 -0.64 -13.18
C LYS A 296 20.02 -0.85 -12.06
N VAL A 297 19.60 -0.65 -10.82
CA VAL A 297 20.42 -0.93 -9.64
C VAL A 297 19.71 -1.95 -8.76
N VAL A 298 20.37 -3.07 -8.47
CA VAL A 298 19.81 -4.16 -7.68
C VAL A 298 20.67 -4.35 -6.44
N VAL A 299 20.06 -4.17 -5.26
CA VAL A 299 20.64 -4.61 -3.99
C VAL A 299 19.92 -5.89 -3.59
N ASP A 300 20.63 -7.01 -3.58
CA ASP A 300 20.09 -8.32 -3.22
C ASP A 300 21.08 -9.10 -2.35
N GLY A 301 20.94 -8.96 -1.03
CA GLY A 301 21.77 -9.65 -0.05
C GLY A 301 23.15 -9.01 0.22
N SER A 302 23.45 -7.86 -0.37
CA SER A 302 24.65 -7.06 -0.02
C SER A 302 24.61 -6.61 1.44
N ASP A 303 25.75 -6.71 2.12
CA ASP A 303 25.95 -6.25 3.50
C ASP A 303 26.38 -4.77 3.51
N LEU A 304 25.40 -3.88 3.33
CA LEU A 304 25.63 -2.44 3.41
C LEU A 304 25.68 -2.01 4.89
N ASN A 305 26.75 -1.32 5.28
CA ASN A 305 26.87 -0.65 6.55
C ASN A 305 25.82 0.47 6.69
N GLU A 306 25.71 1.00 7.91
CA GLU A 306 24.71 1.99 8.30
C GLU A 306 24.67 3.24 7.42
N ASP A 307 25.76 3.63 6.75
CA ASP A 307 25.91 4.83 5.93
C ASP A 307 25.94 4.55 4.40
N GLY A 308 25.57 3.34 3.98
CA GLY A 308 25.68 2.94 2.58
C GLY A 308 24.57 3.52 1.69
N HIS A 309 24.84 4.61 0.98
CA HIS A 309 23.87 5.17 0.04
C HIS A 309 23.95 4.53 -1.35
N VAL A 310 22.79 4.31 -1.95
CA VAL A 310 22.65 3.77 -3.31
C VAL A 310 21.90 4.79 -4.16
N TYR A 311 22.54 5.23 -5.24
CA TYR A 311 22.06 6.26 -6.15
C TYR A 311 21.73 5.67 -7.51
N GLY A 312 20.62 6.08 -8.12
CA GLY A 312 20.31 5.82 -9.53
C GLY A 312 21.09 6.74 -10.46
N GLY A 313 21.29 7.99 -10.04
CA GLY A 313 22.13 8.98 -10.69
C GLY A 313 23.61 8.72 -10.47
N GLY A 314 24.39 9.80 -10.53
CA GLY A 314 25.85 9.75 -10.54
C GLY A 314 26.46 10.69 -9.55
N ASN A 315 27.66 11.16 -9.88
CA ASN A 315 28.40 12.09 -9.04
C ASN A 315 29.29 12.99 -9.92
N GLU A 316 30.26 13.68 -9.34
CA GLU A 316 31.26 14.48 -10.02
C GLU A 316 32.66 14.25 -9.46
N ASP A 317 33.67 14.55 -10.27
CA ASP A 317 35.06 14.63 -9.82
C ASP A 317 35.31 16.04 -9.25
N ALA A 318 35.13 16.18 -7.94
CA ALA A 318 35.22 17.45 -7.23
C ALA A 318 36.57 18.15 -7.49
N GLY A 319 36.53 19.26 -8.25
CA GLY A 319 37.69 20.06 -8.63
C GLY A 319 38.19 19.85 -10.06
N ASN A 320 37.76 18.77 -10.74
CA ASN A 320 38.13 18.49 -12.13
C ASN A 320 36.92 18.57 -13.09
N MET A 321 35.70 18.32 -12.58
CA MET A 321 34.46 18.33 -13.36
C MET A 321 33.40 19.28 -12.79
N GLY A 322 33.51 20.58 -13.11
CA GLY A 322 32.50 21.57 -12.74
C GLY A 322 31.30 21.62 -13.69
N ASP A 323 30.46 22.66 -13.55
CA ASP A 323 29.18 22.83 -14.26
C ASP A 323 29.24 22.73 -15.79
N ALA A 324 30.39 23.05 -16.41
CA ALA A 324 30.58 22.98 -17.85
C ALA A 324 30.38 21.55 -18.41
N TYR A 325 30.55 20.53 -17.58
CA TYR A 325 30.37 19.12 -17.96
C TYR A 325 28.90 18.72 -18.05
N GLY A 326 27.95 19.57 -17.63
CA GLY A 326 26.51 19.33 -17.74
C GLY A 326 25.93 18.34 -16.71
N PRO A 327 24.65 17.95 -16.82
CA PRO A 327 23.98 17.07 -15.86
C PRO A 327 24.34 15.59 -16.06
N VAL A 328 24.16 14.76 -15.04
CA VAL A 328 24.05 13.30 -15.25
C VAL A 328 22.76 13.03 -16.02
N ARG A 329 22.80 12.18 -17.04
CA ARG A 329 21.66 11.93 -17.94
C ARG A 329 21.33 10.45 -18.06
N ILE A 330 20.05 10.14 -17.92
CA ILE A 330 19.46 8.85 -18.27
C ILE A 330 18.42 9.13 -19.36
N LEU A 331 18.70 8.75 -20.61
CA LEU A 331 17.92 9.21 -21.76
C LEU A 331 16.75 8.29 -22.13
N ASN A 332 16.85 6.99 -21.82
CA ASN A 332 15.86 5.98 -22.21
C ASN A 332 15.43 6.07 -23.69
N GLU A 333 16.40 6.17 -24.61
CA GLU A 333 16.13 6.33 -26.05
C GLU A 333 15.34 5.14 -26.64
N GLY A 334 15.37 3.98 -25.98
CA GLY A 334 14.61 2.79 -26.35
C GLY A 334 13.14 2.82 -25.96
N GLY A 335 12.71 3.74 -25.08
CA GLY A 335 11.33 3.82 -24.60
C GLY A 335 10.92 2.65 -23.72
N GLU A 336 11.84 2.15 -22.88
CA GLU A 336 11.55 1.10 -21.90
C GLU A 336 10.59 1.63 -20.81
N PRO A 337 9.82 0.75 -20.13
CA PRO A 337 8.82 1.16 -19.15
C PRO A 337 9.35 2.05 -18.03
N HIS A 338 10.59 1.84 -17.61
CA HIS A 338 11.25 2.69 -16.62
C HIS A 338 12.63 3.09 -17.15
N ALA A 339 12.93 4.39 -17.16
CA ALA A 339 14.26 4.91 -17.42
C ALA A 339 15.23 4.55 -16.29
N LEU A 340 14.74 4.56 -15.05
CA LEU A 340 15.46 4.13 -13.85
C LEU A 340 14.62 3.14 -13.04
N GLU A 341 15.20 1.98 -12.74
CA GLU A 341 14.65 1.02 -11.77
C GLU A 341 15.69 0.72 -10.68
N MET A 342 15.29 0.82 -9.42
CA MET A 342 16.12 0.40 -8.30
C MET A 342 15.34 -0.58 -7.42
N SER A 343 15.97 -1.67 -6.99
CA SER A 343 15.37 -2.63 -6.06
C SER A 343 16.28 -2.85 -4.85
N TYR A 344 15.66 -2.96 -3.67
CA TYR A 344 16.38 -3.17 -2.42
C TYR A 344 15.84 -4.35 -1.62
N ARG A 345 16.73 -5.31 -1.38
CA ARG A 345 16.56 -6.45 -0.49
C ARG A 345 17.86 -6.68 0.26
N SER A 346 17.87 -6.46 1.57
CA SER A 346 19.02 -6.83 2.40
C SER A 346 18.60 -7.14 3.83
N ALA A 347 19.25 -8.13 4.43
CA ALA A 347 19.11 -8.42 5.86
C ALA A 347 19.93 -7.48 6.76
N SER A 348 20.83 -6.69 6.17
CA SER A 348 21.66 -5.71 6.89
C SER A 348 20.88 -4.44 7.23
N ASP A 349 21.11 -3.91 8.44
CA ASP A 349 20.55 -2.64 8.89
C ASP A 349 21.36 -1.47 8.31
N ASN A 350 20.71 -0.65 7.48
CA ASN A 350 21.29 0.53 6.85
C ASN A 350 20.60 1.80 7.34
N VAL A 351 20.81 2.12 8.63
CA VAL A 351 19.98 3.08 9.36
C VAL A 351 20.27 4.56 9.08
N ASP A 352 21.36 4.89 8.39
CA ASP A 352 21.69 6.24 7.92
C ASP A 352 21.69 6.33 6.36
N GLY A 353 21.81 5.21 5.66
CA GLY A 353 21.77 5.12 4.19
C GLY A 353 20.42 4.67 3.60
N GLY A 354 20.36 4.58 2.27
CA GLY A 354 19.11 4.30 1.57
C GLY A 354 19.21 4.43 0.06
N MET A 355 18.05 4.49 -0.59
CA MET A 355 17.93 4.64 -2.05
C MET A 355 17.61 6.07 -2.44
N ASN A 356 18.30 6.56 -3.47
CA ASN A 356 18.10 7.88 -4.03
C ASN A 356 18.07 7.79 -5.57
N ALA A 357 17.02 8.28 -6.22
CA ALA A 357 16.91 8.21 -7.68
C ALA A 357 17.92 9.13 -8.38
N GLY A 358 18.23 10.27 -7.77
CA GLY A 358 19.12 11.29 -8.30
C GLY A 358 20.60 11.02 -8.03
N SER A 359 21.38 12.10 -8.08
CA SER A 359 22.83 12.08 -7.84
C SER A 359 23.15 12.53 -6.41
N ASN A 360 24.42 12.32 -6.02
CA ASN A 360 24.97 12.85 -4.76
C ASN A 360 24.93 14.40 -4.76
N GLY A 361 24.66 14.99 -3.60
CA GLY A 361 24.53 16.44 -3.41
C GLY A 361 23.69 17.17 -4.47
N GLU A 362 24.10 18.39 -4.83
CA GLU A 362 23.41 19.30 -5.77
C GLU A 362 23.60 18.96 -7.26
N ILE A 363 24.18 17.81 -7.60
CA ILE A 363 24.59 17.47 -8.98
C ILE A 363 23.37 17.26 -9.87
N PRO A 364 23.11 18.11 -10.89
CA PRO A 364 21.90 18.02 -11.68
C PRO A 364 21.76 16.65 -12.38
N THR A 365 20.58 16.05 -12.24
CA THR A 365 20.22 14.76 -12.84
C THR A 365 19.00 14.93 -13.74
N GLU A 366 19.06 14.44 -14.97
CA GLU A 366 17.95 14.42 -15.93
C GLU A 366 17.59 12.97 -16.28
N ILE A 367 16.32 12.60 -16.06
CA ILE A 367 15.79 11.25 -16.33
C ILE A 367 14.65 11.36 -17.35
N GLY A 368 14.87 10.81 -18.54
CA GLY A 368 13.96 10.85 -19.70
C GLY A 368 12.93 9.73 -19.72
N GLY A 369 12.13 9.58 -18.65
CA GLY A 369 11.06 8.58 -18.57
C GLY A 369 10.69 8.24 -17.14
N ASP A 370 9.90 7.18 -16.97
CA ASP A 370 9.38 6.79 -15.66
C ASP A 370 10.49 6.26 -14.73
N VAL A 371 10.30 6.46 -13.42
CA VAL A 371 11.20 6.01 -12.36
C VAL A 371 10.46 5.10 -11.40
N LEU A 372 11.10 4.00 -11.03
CA LEU A 372 10.61 3.05 -10.05
C LEU A 372 11.68 2.73 -9.00
N LEU A 373 11.37 3.00 -7.73
CA LEU A 373 12.12 2.48 -6.59
C LEU A 373 11.30 1.39 -5.90
N ARG A 374 11.83 0.19 -5.76
CA ARG A 374 11.16 -0.94 -5.11
C ARG A 374 11.89 -1.35 -3.84
N MET A 375 11.23 -1.16 -2.70
CA MET A 375 11.67 -1.75 -1.43
C MET A 375 11.03 -3.13 -1.30
N GLU A 376 11.82 -4.19 -1.46
CA GLU A 376 11.33 -5.56 -1.33
C GLU A 376 11.41 -6.04 0.12
N ASP A 377 12.55 -5.81 0.79
CA ASP A 377 12.75 -6.08 2.22
C ASP A 377 14.02 -5.40 2.75
N GLY A 378 14.13 -5.25 4.07
CA GLY A 378 15.31 -4.67 4.76
C GLY A 378 14.99 -3.45 5.61
N ASN A 379 16.01 -2.73 6.06
CA ASN A 379 15.84 -1.58 6.96
C ASN A 379 16.74 -0.43 6.50
N ILE A 380 16.12 0.63 5.96
CA ILE A 380 16.83 1.78 5.38
C ILE A 380 16.38 3.11 5.99
N ALA A 381 17.27 4.08 6.04
CA ALA A 381 16.95 5.44 6.46
C ALA A 381 15.99 6.13 5.49
N PHE A 382 16.15 5.92 4.19
CA PHE A 382 15.32 6.62 3.21
C PHE A 382 15.14 5.93 1.86
N ALA A 383 14.03 6.29 1.20
CA ALA A 383 13.80 6.08 -0.23
C ALA A 383 13.33 7.42 -0.85
N ILE A 384 14.12 7.98 -1.77
CA ILE A 384 13.99 9.36 -2.25
C ILE A 384 13.99 9.40 -3.79
N LEU A 385 12.97 10.02 -4.39
CA LEU A 385 12.85 10.21 -5.85
C LEU A 385 13.55 11.48 -6.38
N ASP A 386 14.37 12.12 -5.57
CA ASP A 386 15.15 13.32 -5.90
C ASP A 386 16.64 13.06 -5.66
N ASN A 387 17.49 14.05 -5.88
CA ASN A 387 18.88 14.08 -5.43
C ASN A 387 19.02 14.08 -3.89
N GLU A 388 20.24 13.85 -3.41
CA GLU A 388 20.57 14.00 -1.98
C GLU A 388 20.29 15.43 -1.51
N ASP A 389 20.80 16.43 -2.25
CA ASP A 389 20.40 17.82 -2.04
C ASP A 389 19.14 18.13 -2.85
N PHE A 390 18.12 18.54 -2.11
CA PHE A 390 16.73 18.62 -2.52
C PHE A 390 16.43 19.56 -3.71
N GLY A 391 15.98 19.01 -4.84
CA GLY A 391 15.50 19.76 -6.00
C GLY A 391 16.41 19.77 -7.22
N HIS A 392 17.29 18.79 -7.35
CA HIS A 392 18.29 18.73 -8.43
C HIS A 392 18.08 17.54 -9.39
N CYS A 393 17.02 16.74 -9.19
CA CYS A 393 16.62 15.69 -10.12
C CYS A 393 15.36 16.10 -10.91
N THR A 394 15.44 16.02 -12.24
CA THR A 394 14.29 16.21 -13.15
C THR A 394 13.89 14.86 -13.72
N ILE A 395 12.62 14.49 -13.54
CA ILE A 395 12.02 13.26 -14.07
C ILE A 395 10.96 13.64 -15.11
N ASP A 396 11.13 13.20 -16.36
CA ASP A 396 10.19 13.38 -17.47
C ASP A 396 9.31 12.13 -17.65
N GLY A 397 8.54 11.82 -16.61
CA GLY A 397 7.70 10.61 -16.53
C GLY A 397 7.07 10.43 -15.15
N ASP A 398 6.37 9.32 -14.95
CA ASP A 398 5.81 8.94 -13.65
C ASP A 398 6.95 8.55 -12.68
N ALA A 399 6.82 8.90 -11.40
CA ALA A 399 7.81 8.58 -10.38
C ALA A 399 7.14 7.81 -9.23
N THR A 400 7.47 6.54 -9.08
CA THR A 400 6.80 5.64 -8.12
C THR A 400 7.79 5.03 -7.13
N ILE A 401 7.41 5.02 -5.86
CA ILE A 401 8.01 4.15 -4.84
C ILE A 401 7.02 3.01 -4.54
N GLU A 402 7.45 1.76 -4.71
CA GLU A 402 6.72 0.56 -4.32
C GLU A 402 7.36 -0.05 -3.07
N VAL A 403 6.53 -0.34 -2.06
CA VAL A 403 6.96 -0.96 -0.80
C VAL A 403 6.26 -2.30 -0.65
N GLY A 404 7.03 -3.38 -0.84
CA GLY A 404 6.60 -4.76 -0.62
C GLY A 404 7.01 -5.33 0.75
N GLY A 405 7.93 -4.68 1.47
CA GLY A 405 8.40 -5.13 2.78
C GLY A 405 9.46 -4.21 3.42
N GLY A 406 9.95 -4.62 4.59
CA GLY A 406 11.02 -3.93 5.31
C GLY A 406 10.58 -2.76 6.21
N ARG A 407 11.48 -1.79 6.41
CA ARG A 407 11.30 -0.57 7.21
C ARG A 407 11.98 0.60 6.51
N ILE A 408 11.31 1.75 6.42
CA ILE A 408 11.86 2.96 5.77
C ILE A 408 11.60 4.19 6.65
N ALA A 409 12.65 4.86 7.13
CA ALA A 409 12.44 6.02 8.02
C ALA A 409 11.82 7.22 7.27
N GLN A 410 12.36 7.59 6.11
CA GLN A 410 11.89 8.70 5.29
C GLN A 410 11.52 8.23 3.88
N ILE A 411 10.28 8.51 3.46
CA ILE A 411 9.84 8.26 2.09
C ILE A 411 9.52 9.60 1.45
N GLN A 412 10.21 9.90 0.35
CA GLN A 412 10.14 11.23 -0.27
C GLN A 412 9.98 11.15 -1.79
N GLY A 413 8.95 11.84 -2.29
CA GLY A 413 8.77 12.12 -3.71
C GLY A 413 9.79 13.11 -4.26
N ASN A 414 9.67 13.42 -5.55
CA ASN A 414 10.54 14.37 -6.22
C ASN A 414 10.00 15.80 -6.08
N LYS A 415 10.88 16.77 -5.73
CA LYS A 415 10.49 18.18 -5.58
C LYS A 415 10.09 18.85 -6.88
N ASN A 416 10.83 18.58 -7.94
CA ASN A 416 10.63 19.19 -9.26
C ASN A 416 9.42 18.60 -9.97
N HIS A 417 8.94 17.44 -9.51
CA HIS A 417 7.74 16.79 -9.97
C HIS A 417 6.47 17.40 -9.37
N GLY A 418 6.43 18.72 -9.17
CA GLY A 418 5.25 19.45 -8.69
C GLY A 418 5.57 20.68 -7.85
N SER A 419 4.54 21.40 -7.41
CA SER A 419 4.69 22.48 -6.42
C SER A 419 3.40 22.71 -5.64
N GLY A 420 3.51 23.19 -4.40
CA GLY A 420 2.35 23.41 -3.53
C GLY A 420 1.73 22.09 -3.07
N ASP A 421 0.43 21.88 -3.35
CA ASP A 421 -0.30 20.65 -3.06
C ASP A 421 -0.45 19.75 -4.33
N ALA A 422 0.23 20.08 -5.44
CA ALA A 422 0.13 19.37 -6.73
C ALA A 422 1.45 18.68 -7.10
N PHE A 423 1.78 17.60 -6.39
CA PHE A 423 2.90 16.72 -6.71
C PHE A 423 2.50 15.69 -7.77
N GLY A 424 3.48 15.05 -8.41
CA GLY A 424 3.31 14.01 -9.43
C GLY A 424 3.86 12.64 -9.00
N SER A 425 4.57 12.57 -7.87
CA SER A 425 5.12 11.30 -7.36
C SER A 425 4.04 10.44 -6.70
N ARG A 426 4.17 9.12 -6.80
CA ARG A 426 3.24 8.14 -6.21
C ARG A 426 3.95 7.21 -5.24
N LEU A 427 3.26 6.82 -4.18
CA LEU A 427 3.69 5.77 -3.26
C LEU A 427 2.66 4.64 -3.24
N VAL A 428 3.12 3.40 -3.38
CA VAL A 428 2.29 2.21 -3.31
C VAL A 428 2.84 1.26 -2.25
N TYR A 429 2.04 0.94 -1.25
CA TYR A 429 2.26 -0.19 -0.36
C TYR A 429 1.49 -1.39 -0.90
N ASP A 430 2.21 -2.47 -1.23
CA ASP A 430 1.65 -3.63 -1.92
C ASP A 430 1.92 -4.91 -1.12
N GLY A 431 0.88 -5.40 -0.43
CA GLY A 431 0.93 -6.68 0.30
C GLY A 431 1.97 -6.74 1.43
N CYS A 432 2.50 -5.59 1.86
CA CYS A 432 3.56 -5.50 2.87
C CYS A 432 3.00 -5.58 4.30
N GLY A 433 3.77 -6.15 5.22
CA GLY A 433 3.44 -6.18 6.65
C GLY A 433 2.30 -7.12 7.03
N SER A 434 2.02 -7.19 8.32
CA SER A 434 0.94 -8.00 8.91
C SER A 434 0.39 -7.33 10.18
N ALA A 435 -0.70 -7.85 10.74
CA ALA A 435 -1.26 -7.32 11.98
C ALA A 435 -0.29 -7.40 13.18
N ASP A 436 0.55 -8.45 13.24
CA ASP A 436 1.52 -8.66 14.33
C ASP A 436 2.86 -7.95 14.09
N ALA A 437 3.19 -7.68 12.83
CA ALA A 437 4.41 -7.04 12.39
C ALA A 437 4.10 -6.15 11.16
N PRO A 438 3.60 -4.92 11.38
CA PRO A 438 3.26 -4.02 10.29
C PRO A 438 4.52 -3.56 9.54
N GLN A 439 4.34 -3.17 8.28
CA GLN A 439 5.32 -2.39 7.55
C GLN A 439 5.50 -1.04 8.27
N GLU A 440 6.71 -0.72 8.71
CA GLU A 440 6.97 0.53 9.42
C GLU A 440 7.53 1.58 8.46
N SER A 441 6.94 2.78 8.49
CA SER A 441 7.46 3.96 7.80
C SER A 441 7.47 5.17 8.73
N GLY A 442 8.50 6.01 8.68
CA GLY A 442 8.60 7.13 9.63
C GLY A 442 7.68 8.29 9.24
N TYR A 443 7.82 8.81 8.03
CA TYR A 443 6.95 9.83 7.46
C TYR A 443 6.98 9.88 5.93
N LEU A 444 5.96 10.50 5.35
CA LEU A 444 5.77 10.65 3.91
C LEU A 444 5.81 12.12 3.48
N TYR A 445 6.51 12.42 2.39
CA TYR A 445 6.61 13.78 1.86
C TYR A 445 6.67 13.82 0.32
N LEU A 446 6.05 14.84 -0.28
CA LEU A 446 5.95 15.15 -1.71
C LEU A 446 5.25 14.12 -2.61
N PHE A 447 4.13 13.54 -2.15
CA PHE A 447 3.34 12.61 -2.96
C PHE A 447 2.04 13.25 -3.44
N ARG A 448 1.68 12.92 -4.68
CA ARG A 448 0.35 13.15 -5.25
C ARG A 448 -0.66 12.21 -4.62
N ASP A 449 -0.31 10.93 -4.60
CA ASP A 449 -1.16 9.86 -4.14
C ASP A 449 -0.37 8.79 -3.38
N VAL A 450 -1.01 8.24 -2.35
CA VAL A 450 -0.53 7.14 -1.51
C VAL A 450 -1.58 6.04 -1.56
N GLN A 451 -1.18 4.85 -1.99
CA GLN A 451 -2.07 3.71 -2.17
C GLN A 451 -1.65 2.54 -1.28
N LEU A 452 -2.63 1.92 -0.63
CA LEU A 452 -2.46 0.64 0.05
C LEU A 452 -3.33 -0.40 -0.64
N VAL A 453 -2.70 -1.48 -1.10
CA VAL A 453 -3.37 -2.54 -1.88
C VAL A 453 -2.94 -3.92 -1.42
N ASN A 454 -3.69 -4.94 -1.87
CA ASN A 454 -3.37 -6.36 -1.70
C ASN A 454 -3.17 -6.79 -0.23
N GLY A 455 -3.87 -6.14 0.71
CA GLY A 455 -3.83 -6.49 2.13
C GLY A 455 -2.62 -5.93 2.88
N ALA A 456 -2.01 -4.85 2.38
CA ALA A 456 -0.92 -4.16 3.05
C ALA A 456 -1.32 -3.70 4.47
N ASN A 457 -0.47 -3.96 5.47
CA ASN A 457 -0.66 -3.49 6.85
C ASN A 457 0.51 -2.56 7.24
N VAL A 458 0.21 -1.27 7.36
CA VAL A 458 1.21 -0.20 7.41
C VAL A 458 1.04 0.63 8.68
N LEU A 459 2.15 0.88 9.37
CA LEU A 459 2.27 1.83 10.48
C LEU A 459 3.16 3.00 10.06
N ILE A 460 2.61 4.21 10.02
CA ILE A 460 3.38 5.44 9.81
C ILE A 460 3.64 6.13 11.16
N ASP A 461 4.86 5.94 11.68
CA ASP A 461 5.28 6.44 12.98
C ASP A 461 6.79 6.71 13.08
N SER A 462 7.15 7.99 13.08
CA SER A 462 8.54 8.43 13.23
C SER A 462 9.19 8.03 14.57
N GLU A 463 8.42 7.73 15.63
CA GLU A 463 9.02 7.28 16.91
C GLU A 463 9.60 5.86 16.85
N ARG A 464 9.32 5.10 15.78
CA ARG A 464 9.91 3.79 15.52
C ARG A 464 11.35 3.87 15.01
N PHE A 465 11.82 5.08 14.71
CA PHE A 465 13.07 5.35 14.01
C PHE A 465 13.96 6.30 14.83
N SER A 466 15.21 5.89 15.08
CA SER A 466 16.19 6.68 15.83
C SER A 466 16.74 7.89 15.07
N GLN A 467 16.53 7.92 13.75
CA GLN A 467 16.99 8.96 12.83
C GLN A 467 16.34 10.33 13.12
N PHE A 468 15.19 10.35 13.81
CA PHE A 468 14.44 11.58 14.06
C PHE A 468 14.63 12.08 15.49
N SER A 469 15.22 13.27 15.63
CA SER A 469 15.32 13.97 16.92
C SER A 469 14.03 14.69 17.33
N LYS A 470 13.08 14.83 16.40
CA LYS A 470 11.75 15.41 16.61
C LYS A 470 10.71 14.52 15.97
N ILE A 471 9.57 14.40 16.64
CA ILE A 471 8.40 13.71 16.12
C ILE A 471 7.95 14.39 14.82
N GLN A 472 7.83 13.61 13.76
CA GLN A 472 7.34 14.06 12.47
C GLN A 472 5.81 13.90 12.39
N LYS A 473 5.18 14.67 11.51
CA LYS A 473 3.83 14.36 11.08
C LYS A 473 3.89 13.13 10.15
N PRO A 474 2.94 12.18 10.24
CA PRO A 474 2.92 11.00 9.39
C PRO A 474 2.98 11.34 7.90
N ILE A 475 2.22 12.36 7.49
CA ILE A 475 2.08 12.76 6.09
C ILE A 475 2.19 14.28 6.00
N LEU A 476 3.22 14.76 5.29
CA LEU A 476 3.54 16.18 5.13
C LEU A 476 3.00 16.80 3.83
N SER A 477 2.59 16.00 2.85
CA SER A 477 2.33 16.46 1.47
C SER A 477 0.87 16.46 1.00
N LYS A 478 -0.09 16.24 1.92
CA LYS A 478 -1.53 16.15 1.61
C LYS A 478 -1.83 15.34 0.32
N PRO A 479 -1.35 14.10 0.19
CA PRO A 479 -1.66 13.28 -0.97
C PRO A 479 -3.15 12.89 -0.96
N ASP A 480 -3.65 12.48 -2.12
CA ASP A 480 -4.82 11.61 -2.20
C ASP A 480 -4.46 10.25 -1.56
N LEU A 481 -5.33 9.76 -0.68
CA LEU A 481 -5.13 8.50 0.03
C LEU A 481 -6.15 7.47 -0.45
N SER A 482 -5.68 6.32 -0.92
CA SER A 482 -6.54 5.17 -1.22
C SER A 482 -6.17 3.94 -0.40
N ILE A 483 -7.14 3.32 0.26
CA ILE A 483 -6.95 2.09 1.03
C ILE A 483 -7.93 1.04 0.50
N ASN A 484 -7.41 0.05 -0.22
CA ASN A 484 -8.22 -0.88 -1.00
C ASN A 484 -8.02 -2.33 -0.55
N GLY A 485 -9.09 -3.11 -0.64
CA GLY A 485 -9.17 -4.46 -0.10
C GLY A 485 -8.93 -4.44 1.41
N THR A 486 -8.54 -5.58 1.99
CA THR A 486 -8.29 -5.75 3.43
C THR A 486 -7.01 -5.05 3.94
N SER A 487 -6.59 -3.96 3.30
CA SER A 487 -5.41 -3.18 3.67
C SER A 487 -5.69 -2.28 4.87
N VAL A 488 -4.68 -2.04 5.70
CA VAL A 488 -4.77 -1.29 6.96
C VAL A 488 -3.69 -0.22 7.00
N LEU A 489 -4.11 1.03 7.21
CA LEU A 489 -3.23 2.13 7.55
C LEU A 489 -3.41 2.53 9.01
N THR A 490 -2.31 2.56 9.77
CA THR A 490 -2.26 3.18 11.09
C THR A 490 -1.33 4.39 11.07
N THR A 491 -1.80 5.55 11.52
CA THR A 491 -0.96 6.74 11.69
C THR A 491 -0.76 7.07 13.15
N ARG A 492 0.47 7.46 13.53
CA ARG A 492 0.84 7.82 14.90
C ARG A 492 -0.02 8.95 15.49
N ASP A 493 0.08 9.12 16.81
CA ASP A 493 -0.53 10.25 17.52
C ASP A 493 0.17 11.57 17.16
N SER A 494 -0.23 12.14 16.02
CA SER A 494 0.17 13.43 15.48
C SER A 494 -0.82 13.83 14.37
N GLU A 495 -0.76 15.07 13.91
CA GLU A 495 -1.62 15.56 12.85
C GLU A 495 -1.33 14.84 11.52
N THR A 496 -2.35 14.20 10.96
CA THR A 496 -2.34 13.59 9.62
C THR A 496 -3.18 14.44 8.67
N SER A 497 -2.60 14.86 7.55
CA SER A 497 -3.27 15.68 6.53
C SER A 497 -3.22 15.00 5.17
N VAL A 498 -4.38 14.85 4.54
CA VAL A 498 -4.59 14.25 3.21
C VAL A 498 -5.56 15.10 2.39
N LEU A 499 -5.52 14.99 1.06
CA LEU A 499 -6.39 15.76 0.18
C LEU A 499 -7.77 15.08 0.05
N ASN A 500 -7.87 14.04 -0.77
CA ASN A 500 -9.04 13.17 -0.84
C ASN A 500 -8.76 11.81 -0.17
N VAL A 501 -9.83 11.14 0.27
CA VAL A 501 -9.76 9.78 0.80
C VAL A 501 -10.72 8.90 0.02
N SER A 502 -10.21 7.78 -0.49
CA SER A 502 -11.01 6.71 -1.10
C SER A 502 -10.75 5.39 -0.39
N VAL A 503 -11.80 4.71 0.06
CA VAL A 503 -11.67 3.41 0.73
C VAL A 503 -12.65 2.42 0.12
N ASP A 504 -12.14 1.23 -0.21
CA ASP A 504 -12.94 0.10 -0.66
C ASP A 504 -12.50 -1.14 0.13
N ASP A 505 -13.27 -1.54 1.15
CA ASP A 505 -12.97 -2.65 2.09
C ASP A 505 -11.73 -2.45 3.00
N GLY A 506 -11.15 -1.24 2.99
CA GLY A 506 -9.93 -0.88 3.72
C GLY A 506 -10.16 -0.31 5.13
N THR A 507 -9.11 -0.31 5.94
CA THR A 507 -9.12 0.24 7.32
C THR A 507 -8.15 1.41 7.50
N TRP A 508 -8.60 2.50 8.13
CA TRP A 508 -7.73 3.58 8.60
C TRP A 508 -7.90 3.83 10.10
N HIS A 509 -6.85 3.53 10.88
CA HIS A 509 -6.74 3.89 12.29
C HIS A 509 -5.82 5.11 12.46
N ALA A 510 -6.39 6.26 12.79
CA ALA A 510 -5.64 7.48 13.07
C ALA A 510 -5.60 7.72 14.59
N LEU A 511 -4.42 7.58 15.19
CA LEU A 511 -4.21 7.82 16.63
C LEU A 511 -4.17 9.32 16.97
N GLY A 512 -3.91 10.16 15.96
CA GLY A 512 -3.81 11.60 16.07
C GLY A 512 -4.95 12.36 15.40
N ARG A 513 -4.78 13.68 15.22
CA ARG A 513 -5.79 14.52 14.56
C ARG A 513 -5.82 14.27 13.05
N VAL A 514 -7.00 14.27 12.46
CA VAL A 514 -7.20 14.03 11.02
C VAL A 514 -7.70 15.30 10.34
N TYR A 515 -7.08 15.64 9.22
CA TYR A 515 -7.55 16.68 8.31
C TYR A 515 -7.64 16.11 6.90
N VAL A 516 -8.87 15.93 6.43
CA VAL A 516 -9.16 15.66 5.02
C VAL A 516 -9.57 17.00 4.40
N TYR A 517 -8.78 17.49 3.45
CA TYR A 517 -8.95 18.82 2.91
C TYR A 517 -10.10 18.90 1.92
N GLU A 518 -10.35 17.82 1.18
CA GLU A 518 -11.48 17.62 0.28
C GLU A 518 -12.42 16.57 0.89
N GLY A 519 -12.86 15.57 0.12
CA GLY A 519 -13.90 14.62 0.52
C GLY A 519 -13.39 13.22 0.89
N VAL A 520 -14.24 12.50 1.62
CA VAL A 520 -14.14 11.04 1.83
C VAL A 520 -15.22 10.37 0.98
N THR A 521 -14.82 9.43 0.12
CA THR A 521 -15.75 8.54 -0.61
C THR A 521 -15.38 7.10 -0.31
N SER A 522 -16.31 6.34 0.23
CA SER A 522 -16.01 4.99 0.71
C SER A 522 -17.14 4.00 0.54
N ARG A 523 -16.72 2.74 0.47
CA ARG A 523 -17.59 1.58 0.46
C ARG A 523 -16.96 0.48 1.30
N ASP A 524 -17.73 -0.08 2.23
CA ASP A 524 -17.27 -1.11 3.15
C ASP A 524 -15.99 -0.67 3.92
N GLY A 525 -15.80 0.63 4.13
CA GLY A 525 -14.61 1.19 4.77
C GLY A 525 -14.70 1.19 6.30
N HIS A 526 -13.55 1.02 6.96
CA HIS A 526 -13.44 1.03 8.42
C HIS A 526 -12.55 2.17 8.91
N TYR A 527 -13.11 3.06 9.73
CA TYR A 527 -12.40 4.24 10.26
C TYR A 527 -12.39 4.23 11.78
N PHE A 528 -11.20 4.38 12.36
CA PHE A 528 -11.01 4.56 13.80
C PHE A 528 -10.20 5.83 14.01
N TRP A 529 -10.86 6.94 14.29
CA TRP A 529 -10.21 8.25 14.46
C TRP A 529 -10.29 8.66 15.94
N ASP A 530 -9.14 8.59 16.61
CA ASP A 530 -9.08 8.65 18.08
C ASP A 530 -9.13 10.08 18.64
N LYS A 531 -9.01 11.08 17.77
CA LYS A 531 -8.95 12.51 18.13
C LYS A 531 -9.78 13.37 17.19
N TYR A 532 -9.64 14.70 17.30
CA TYR A 532 -10.31 15.66 16.44
C TYR A 532 -10.11 15.34 14.96
N TYR A 533 -11.21 15.45 14.21
CA TYR A 533 -11.20 15.32 12.76
C TYR A 533 -11.95 16.46 12.08
N ALA A 534 -11.43 16.87 10.93
CA ALA A 534 -12.06 17.81 10.02
C ALA A 534 -12.03 17.24 8.60
N VAL A 535 -13.20 17.16 7.97
CA VAL A 535 -13.36 16.70 6.59
C VAL A 535 -13.95 17.82 5.75
N GLY A 536 -13.51 17.99 4.52
CA GLY A 536 -13.87 19.14 3.67
C GLY A 536 -13.17 20.43 4.08
N TYR A 537 -11.99 20.38 4.71
CA TYR A 537 -11.39 21.56 5.35
C TYR A 537 -11.18 22.77 4.42
N ASN A 538 -10.99 22.56 3.11
CA ASN A 538 -10.93 23.64 2.12
C ASN A 538 -12.27 24.39 1.93
N HIS A 539 -13.39 23.74 2.26
CA HIS A 539 -14.75 24.25 2.13
C HIS A 539 -15.27 24.98 3.39
N LYS A 540 -14.45 25.14 4.44
CA LYS A 540 -14.86 25.80 5.69
C LYS A 540 -15.36 27.25 5.54
N GLY A 541 -15.00 27.90 4.44
CA GLY A 541 -15.36 29.28 4.12
C GLY A 541 -16.35 29.40 2.98
N ASP A 542 -16.87 28.28 2.46
CA ASP A 542 -17.80 28.30 1.34
C ASP A 542 -19.12 28.95 1.75
N GLY A 543 -19.65 29.80 0.88
CA GLY A 543 -20.91 30.51 1.13
C GLY A 543 -22.14 29.60 1.09
N ASP A 544 -22.03 28.43 0.47
CA ASP A 544 -23.06 27.40 0.43
C ASP A 544 -22.40 26.01 0.58
N PRO A 545 -22.36 25.44 1.80
CA PRO A 545 -21.75 24.13 2.04
C PRO A 545 -22.59 22.96 1.49
N SER A 546 -23.80 23.18 0.97
CA SER A 546 -24.67 22.09 0.47
C SER A 546 -24.30 21.57 -0.91
N GLY A 547 -23.42 22.25 -1.64
CA GLY A 547 -22.96 21.86 -2.97
C GLY A 547 -21.84 20.81 -2.98
N PHE A 548 -21.32 20.42 -1.81
CA PHE A 548 -20.15 19.57 -1.67
C PHE A 548 -20.41 18.46 -0.64
N ASP A 549 -20.07 17.22 -0.99
CA ASP A 549 -20.16 16.09 -0.08
C ASP A 549 -18.82 15.90 0.62
N ALA A 550 -18.74 16.29 1.89
CA ALA A 550 -17.56 16.08 2.71
C ALA A 550 -17.35 14.58 2.98
N TYR A 551 -18.45 13.86 3.22
CA TYR A 551 -18.41 12.41 3.43
C TYR A 551 -19.55 11.72 2.69
N ARG A 552 -19.19 10.80 1.80
CA ARG A 552 -20.13 9.88 1.15
C ARG A 552 -19.71 8.44 1.45
N GLY A 553 -20.49 7.75 2.28
CA GLY A 553 -20.19 6.39 2.71
C GLY A 553 -21.27 5.38 2.35
N GLU A 554 -20.87 4.14 2.06
CA GLU A 554 -21.77 3.01 1.77
C GLU A 554 -21.32 1.78 2.57
N ARG A 555 -22.13 1.34 3.56
CA ARG A 555 -21.80 0.23 4.48
C ARG A 555 -20.50 0.41 5.27
N ASP A 556 -20.09 1.64 5.50
CA ASP A 556 -18.89 1.94 6.27
C ASP A 556 -19.11 1.75 7.78
N GLU A 557 -18.06 1.33 8.50
CA GLU A 557 -17.94 1.50 9.95
C GLU A 557 -17.08 2.73 10.23
N PHE A 558 -17.64 3.75 10.88
CA PHE A 558 -16.90 4.96 11.23
C PHE A 558 -16.95 5.20 12.74
N VAL A 559 -15.79 5.29 13.39
CA VAL A 559 -15.68 5.60 14.81
C VAL A 559 -14.85 6.87 15.00
N GLY A 560 -15.53 7.95 15.37
CA GLY A 560 -14.90 9.23 15.73
C GLY A 560 -14.93 9.45 17.24
N SER A 561 -13.75 9.49 17.87
CA SER A 561 -13.61 9.67 19.31
C SER A 561 -13.62 11.15 19.74
N LYS A 562 -13.87 11.39 21.03
CA LYS A 562 -13.85 12.73 21.62
C LYS A 562 -12.42 13.18 21.98
N GLU A 563 -12.02 14.36 21.54
CA GLU A 563 -10.80 15.03 22.00
C GLU A 563 -11.12 16.28 22.85
N GLY A 564 -11.07 16.16 24.17
CA GLY A 564 -11.26 17.30 25.07
C GLY A 564 -12.55 18.08 24.82
N THR A 565 -12.41 19.38 24.49
CA THR A 565 -13.53 20.29 24.16
C THR A 565 -13.65 20.58 22.66
N PHE A 566 -12.90 19.87 21.82
CA PHE A 566 -12.98 20.06 20.37
C PHE A 566 -14.30 19.50 19.83
N VAL A 567 -14.85 20.20 18.82
CA VAL A 567 -16.04 19.79 18.06
C VAL A 567 -15.56 19.40 16.68
N SER A 568 -15.62 18.11 16.33
CA SER A 568 -15.21 17.63 15.00
C SER A 568 -16.13 18.18 13.91
N LYS A 569 -15.62 18.31 12.68
CA LYS A 569 -16.31 19.06 11.62
C LYS A 569 -16.37 18.28 10.30
N PHE A 570 -17.55 18.29 9.68
CA PHE A 570 -17.73 18.03 8.26
C PHE A 570 -18.14 19.34 7.59
N TYR A 571 -17.23 19.89 6.79
CA TYR A 571 -17.46 21.12 6.02
C TYR A 571 -18.09 20.77 4.67
N GLY A 572 -19.36 20.40 4.69
CA GLY A 572 -20.11 19.92 3.53
C GLY A 572 -21.26 19.00 3.96
N ASN A 573 -21.83 18.28 2.99
CA ASN A 573 -22.84 17.26 3.27
C ASN A 573 -22.21 15.98 3.83
N VAL A 574 -22.99 15.28 4.66
CA VAL A 574 -22.73 13.89 5.04
C VAL A 574 -23.85 13.03 4.43
N VAL A 575 -23.45 12.09 3.57
CA VAL A 575 -24.35 11.23 2.80
C VAL A 575 -24.01 9.78 3.11
N LEU A 576 -24.90 9.09 3.80
CA LEU A 576 -24.71 7.70 4.23
C LEU A 576 -25.72 6.78 3.54
N ASP A 577 -25.30 5.54 3.26
CA ASP A 577 -26.15 4.41 2.86
C ASP A 577 -25.75 3.17 3.66
N ARG A 578 -26.63 2.74 4.58
CA ARG A 578 -26.46 1.55 5.44
C ARG A 578 -25.13 1.53 6.21
N CYS A 579 -24.63 2.69 6.61
CA CYS A 579 -23.41 2.82 7.40
C CYS A 579 -23.68 2.58 8.90
N ASP A 580 -22.61 2.28 9.62
CA ASP A 580 -22.52 2.22 11.07
C ASP A 580 -21.57 3.33 11.54
N VAL A 581 -22.12 4.45 12.01
CA VAL A 581 -21.32 5.62 12.43
C VAL A 581 -21.43 5.84 13.93
N ALA A 582 -20.32 6.01 14.62
CA ALA A 582 -20.24 6.33 16.03
C ALA A 582 -19.53 7.67 16.22
N PHE A 583 -20.29 8.68 16.64
CA PHE A 583 -19.78 10.00 16.97
C PHE A 583 -19.72 10.14 18.49
N MET A 584 -18.58 9.76 19.07
CA MET A 584 -18.39 9.70 20.52
C MET A 584 -18.02 11.06 21.15
N GLY A 585 -17.92 12.10 20.33
CA GLY A 585 -17.83 13.50 20.75
C GLY A 585 -18.71 14.39 19.87
N PRO A 586 -18.87 15.67 20.22
CA PRO A 586 -19.66 16.61 19.43
C PRO A 586 -19.16 16.74 17.99
N VAL A 587 -20.09 16.67 17.03
CA VAL A 587 -19.84 16.83 15.59
C VAL A 587 -20.72 17.94 15.03
N ASN A 588 -20.15 18.79 14.17
CA ASN A 588 -20.93 19.71 13.35
C ASN A 588 -20.76 19.37 11.86
N VAL A 589 -21.90 19.33 11.17
CA VAL A 589 -22.04 19.18 9.73
C VAL A 589 -22.56 20.50 9.18
N SER A 590 -21.74 21.21 8.40
CA SER A 590 -22.13 22.53 7.89
C SER A 590 -23.13 22.45 6.73
N GLY A 591 -23.19 21.33 6.02
CA GLY A 591 -24.13 21.08 4.92
C GLY A 591 -25.34 20.26 5.36
N GLY A 592 -25.92 19.51 4.43
CA GLY A 592 -27.02 18.57 4.68
C GLY A 592 -26.57 17.22 5.24
N PHE A 593 -27.52 16.48 5.80
CA PHE A 593 -27.32 15.12 6.26
C PHE A 593 -28.33 14.18 5.60
N SER A 594 -27.85 13.07 5.03
CA SER A 594 -28.69 11.99 4.48
C SER A 594 -28.36 10.68 5.17
N GLY A 595 -29.33 10.10 5.88
CA GLY A 595 -29.16 8.90 6.70
C GLY A 595 -29.09 7.57 5.94
N GLY A 596 -29.93 7.39 4.91
CA GLY A 596 -29.94 6.18 4.06
C GLY A 596 -29.99 4.84 4.81
N ASP A 597 -30.88 4.68 5.78
CA ASP A 597 -31.01 3.48 6.62
C ASP A 597 -29.75 3.13 7.45
N SER A 598 -28.93 4.14 7.76
CA SER A 598 -27.73 4.00 8.58
C SER A 598 -28.04 4.01 10.08
N LEU A 599 -27.12 3.45 10.87
CA LEU A 599 -27.13 3.46 12.33
C LEU A 599 -26.10 4.47 12.86
N MET A 600 -26.56 5.45 13.63
CA MET A 600 -25.76 6.48 14.28
C MET A 600 -25.73 6.26 15.79
N ARG A 601 -24.53 6.04 16.35
CA ARG A 601 -24.30 5.88 17.79
C ARG A 601 -23.83 7.19 18.40
N LEU A 602 -24.55 7.63 19.44
CA LEU A 602 -24.29 8.87 20.15
C LEU A 602 -24.20 8.62 21.66
N PRO A 603 -23.19 9.16 22.36
CA PRO A 603 -23.01 8.89 23.78
C PRO A 603 -24.08 9.59 24.62
N VAL A 604 -24.58 8.89 25.65
CA VAL A 604 -25.38 9.51 26.72
C VAL A 604 -24.49 10.44 27.53
N THR A 605 -24.93 11.69 27.69
CA THR A 605 -24.19 12.75 28.39
C THR A 605 -24.71 12.92 29.82
N THR A 606 -23.82 13.27 30.76
CA THR A 606 -24.21 13.53 32.17
C THR A 606 -24.46 15.01 32.49
N ASP A 607 -24.09 15.90 31.58
CA ASP A 607 -24.26 17.36 31.68
C ASP A 607 -25.34 17.82 30.69
N ASP A 608 -25.78 19.09 30.79
CA ASP A 608 -26.72 19.69 29.84
C ASP A 608 -26.19 19.55 28.40
N ASN A 609 -26.85 18.70 27.61
CA ASN A 609 -26.41 18.33 26.25
C ASN A 609 -26.89 19.28 25.16
N TYR A 610 -27.42 20.42 25.58
CA TYR A 610 -27.76 21.52 24.70
C TYR A 610 -27.65 22.84 25.46
N THR A 611 -26.85 23.75 24.94
CA THR A 611 -26.61 25.07 25.57
C THR A 611 -27.17 26.24 24.74
N GLY A 612 -27.62 25.97 23.51
CA GLY A 612 -28.11 26.98 22.57
C GLY A 612 -27.00 27.77 21.88
N GLY A 613 -27.20 28.11 20.61
CA GLY A 613 -26.28 28.90 19.78
C GLY A 613 -25.68 28.13 18.59
N ALA A 614 -25.07 28.86 17.64
CA ALA A 614 -24.67 28.37 16.32
C ALA A 614 -23.63 27.23 16.30
N ASP A 615 -23.00 26.91 17.43
CA ASP A 615 -21.99 25.85 17.55
C ASP A 615 -22.26 24.90 18.71
N SER A 616 -23.44 24.98 19.38
CA SER A 616 -23.79 24.34 20.67
C SER A 616 -22.85 23.19 21.06
N PRO A 617 -21.69 23.45 21.70
CA PRO A 617 -20.57 22.50 21.76
C PRO A 617 -20.86 21.28 22.65
N SER A 618 -22.05 21.26 23.25
CA SER A 618 -22.57 20.15 24.05
C SER A 618 -23.51 19.23 23.28
N ILE A 619 -24.00 19.61 22.09
CA ILE A 619 -24.88 18.74 21.31
C ILE A 619 -24.06 17.64 20.62
N PRO A 620 -24.51 16.36 20.67
CA PRO A 620 -23.79 15.29 20.00
C PRO A 620 -23.62 15.53 18.49
N VAL A 621 -24.68 15.92 17.79
CA VAL A 621 -24.61 16.25 16.35
C VAL A 621 -25.37 17.53 16.04
N ASN A 622 -24.69 18.50 15.44
CA ASN A 622 -25.29 19.71 14.89
C ASN A 622 -25.25 19.69 13.37
N ILE A 623 -26.40 19.81 12.71
CA ILE A 623 -26.52 19.88 11.25
C ILE A 623 -27.02 21.27 10.88
N ASP A 624 -26.21 22.04 10.15
CA ASP A 624 -26.57 23.39 9.76
C ASP A 624 -27.54 23.41 8.56
N GLY A 625 -27.55 22.33 7.76
CA GLY A 625 -28.46 22.12 6.63
C GLY A 625 -29.63 21.15 6.89
N ALA A 626 -30.27 20.67 5.82
CA ALA A 626 -31.43 19.79 5.90
C ALA A 626 -31.03 18.36 6.30
N ALA A 627 -31.79 17.75 7.22
CA ALA A 627 -31.69 16.34 7.56
C ALA A 627 -32.75 15.52 6.81
N THR A 628 -32.31 14.53 6.04
CA THR A 628 -33.14 13.69 5.17
C THR A 628 -32.72 12.22 5.24
N GLY A 629 -33.53 11.33 4.67
CA GLY A 629 -33.31 9.88 4.77
C GLY A 629 -33.53 9.36 6.20
N SER A 630 -33.89 8.09 6.33
CA SER A 630 -34.02 7.41 7.62
C SER A 630 -32.64 7.17 8.24
N CYS A 631 -32.49 7.49 9.52
CA CYS A 631 -31.33 7.12 10.32
C CYS A 631 -31.77 6.63 11.71
N SER A 632 -31.32 5.44 12.09
CA SER A 632 -31.50 4.93 13.44
C SER A 632 -30.47 5.55 14.36
N VAL A 633 -30.91 6.15 15.48
CA VAL A 633 -30.04 6.72 16.50
C VAL A 633 -30.01 5.78 17.70
N LEU A 634 -28.83 5.27 18.04
CA LEU A 634 -28.61 4.45 19.23
C LEU A 634 -27.84 5.27 20.26
N ALA A 635 -28.50 5.57 21.38
CA ALA A 635 -27.85 6.16 22.54
C ALA A 635 -27.02 5.08 23.26
N VAL A 636 -25.75 5.37 23.51
CA VAL A 636 -24.76 4.40 24.00
C VAL A 636 -24.01 4.93 25.23
N ASP A 637 -23.34 4.03 25.96
CA ASP A 637 -22.46 4.41 27.04
C ASP A 637 -21.32 5.30 26.52
N ALA A 638 -21.00 6.37 27.25
CA ALA A 638 -19.98 7.33 26.83
C ALA A 638 -18.56 6.74 26.78
N ALA A 639 -18.29 5.64 27.48
CA ALA A 639 -17.03 4.92 27.46
C ALA A 639 -17.03 3.71 26.53
N ASP A 640 -18.21 3.21 26.11
CA ASP A 640 -18.32 2.06 25.20
C ASP A 640 -19.48 2.22 24.20
N ARG A 641 -19.12 2.50 22.94
CA ARG A 641 -20.06 2.65 21.83
C ARG A 641 -20.90 1.39 21.55
N LEU A 642 -20.52 0.22 22.07
CA LEU A 642 -21.22 -1.04 21.82
C LEU A 642 -22.27 -1.35 22.89
N VAL A 643 -22.32 -0.57 23.98
CA VAL A 643 -23.26 -0.77 25.09
C VAL A 643 -24.40 0.24 24.97
N PRO A 644 -25.63 -0.18 24.64
CA PRO A 644 -26.79 0.70 24.68
C PRO A 644 -27.01 1.27 26.07
N ALA A 645 -27.35 2.56 26.14
CA ALA A 645 -27.67 3.24 27.38
C ALA A 645 -28.93 4.10 27.21
N ALA A 646 -29.88 3.97 28.14
CA ALA A 646 -31.11 4.74 28.11
C ALA A 646 -30.82 6.24 28.24
N PRO A 647 -31.24 7.08 27.28
CA PRO A 647 -31.05 8.52 27.37
C PRO A 647 -32.04 9.15 28.36
N ALA A 648 -31.73 10.35 28.90
CA ALA A 648 -32.62 10.99 29.85
C ALA A 648 -33.76 11.76 29.14
N LEU A 649 -34.92 11.85 29.80
CA LEU A 649 -36.06 12.61 29.28
C LEU A 649 -35.70 14.10 29.18
N GLY A 650 -35.86 14.69 27.99
CA GLY A 650 -35.54 16.09 27.71
C GLY A 650 -34.14 16.32 27.09
N ASP A 651 -33.31 15.29 27.03
CA ASP A 651 -32.00 15.33 26.38
C ASP A 651 -32.13 15.58 24.87
N ASN A 652 -31.20 16.32 24.28
CA ASN A 652 -31.19 16.68 22.86
C ASN A 652 -29.97 16.09 22.16
N TYR A 653 -30.19 15.37 21.06
CA TYR A 653 -29.12 14.63 20.40
C TYR A 653 -28.71 15.22 19.05
N VAL A 654 -29.68 15.76 18.31
CA VAL A 654 -29.47 16.27 16.95
C VAL A 654 -30.18 17.61 16.77
N THR A 655 -29.56 18.55 16.06
CA THR A 655 -30.20 19.75 15.48
C THR A 655 -30.11 19.71 13.96
N GLY A 656 -31.06 20.37 13.27
CA GLY A 656 -31.13 20.38 11.79
C GLY A 656 -32.04 21.46 11.23
N TRP A 657 -31.77 21.96 10.02
CA TRP A 657 -32.56 23.02 9.36
C TRP A 657 -33.97 22.57 8.97
N LYS A 658 -34.96 23.48 9.10
CA LYS A 658 -36.35 23.29 8.66
C LYS A 658 -36.54 23.52 7.16
N ALA A 659 -35.94 22.69 6.32
CA ALA A 659 -36.11 22.82 4.86
C ALA A 659 -37.42 22.16 4.40
N ASP A 660 -38.01 22.67 3.31
CA ASP A 660 -39.06 21.98 2.57
C ASP A 660 -38.51 20.61 2.10
N GLY A 661 -39.09 19.52 2.62
CA GLY A 661 -38.65 18.14 2.34
C GLY A 661 -37.85 17.45 3.45
N ALA A 662 -37.51 18.15 4.55
CA ALA A 662 -36.99 17.50 5.75
C ALA A 662 -38.07 16.59 6.37
N SER A 663 -37.79 15.29 6.49
CA SER A 663 -38.78 14.30 6.94
C SER A 663 -38.93 14.30 8.47
N ASP A 664 -40.11 13.95 8.96
CA ASP A 664 -40.40 13.77 10.39
C ASP A 664 -39.68 12.55 10.97
N GLU A 665 -39.30 11.61 10.12
CA GLU A 665 -38.71 10.31 10.45
C GLU A 665 -37.20 10.25 10.18
N ALA A 666 -36.55 11.40 9.98
CA ALA A 666 -35.12 11.44 9.63
C ALA A 666 -34.24 10.77 10.71
N PHE A 667 -34.63 10.89 11.98
CA PHE A 667 -33.94 10.26 13.10
C PHE A 667 -34.93 9.52 14.00
N VAL A 668 -34.69 8.23 14.23
CA VAL A 668 -35.54 7.36 15.05
C VAL A 668 -34.69 6.71 16.14
N LEU A 669 -35.12 6.80 17.39
CA LEU A 669 -34.43 6.15 18.51
C LEU A 669 -34.50 4.63 18.35
N ALA A 670 -33.35 3.96 18.35
CA ALA A 670 -33.22 2.52 18.10
C ALA A 670 -32.86 1.71 19.35
N ASN A 671 -32.70 2.36 20.50
CA ASN A 671 -32.49 1.70 21.79
C ASN A 671 -33.59 0.67 22.08
N ASP A 672 -33.19 -0.57 22.33
CA ASP A 672 -34.05 -1.69 22.67
C ASP A 672 -33.88 -2.14 24.14
N ASP A 673 -33.07 -1.42 24.92
CA ASP A 673 -32.87 -1.70 26.33
C ASP A 673 -34.15 -1.52 27.15
N ASP A 674 -34.30 -2.34 28.20
CA ASP A 674 -35.52 -2.41 29.03
C ASP A 674 -35.95 -1.04 29.56
N ALA A 675 -35.00 -0.16 29.91
CA ALA A 675 -35.31 1.15 30.49
C ALA A 675 -35.88 2.09 29.43
N THR A 676 -35.33 2.10 28.21
CA THR A 676 -35.87 2.87 27.08
C THR A 676 -37.25 2.36 26.68
N VAL A 677 -37.43 1.04 26.54
CA VAL A 677 -38.70 0.42 26.12
C VAL A 677 -39.78 0.64 27.17
N ALA A 678 -39.49 0.37 28.45
CA ALA A 678 -40.44 0.57 29.53
C ALA A 678 -40.78 2.06 29.74
N GLY A 679 -39.81 2.95 29.51
CA GLY A 679 -40.00 4.40 29.53
C GLY A 679 -40.81 4.94 28.35
N GLY A 680 -40.97 4.16 27.27
CA GLY A 680 -41.60 4.60 26.03
C GLY A 680 -40.85 5.77 25.39
N LEU A 681 -39.52 5.77 25.50
CA LEU A 681 -38.67 6.86 25.02
C LEU A 681 -38.60 6.85 23.50
N TYR A 682 -38.60 8.03 22.90
CA TYR A 682 -38.40 8.23 21.46
C TYR A 682 -37.80 9.60 21.17
N LEU A 683 -37.17 9.75 20.00
CA LEU A 683 -36.74 11.07 19.52
C LEU A 683 -37.94 11.82 18.93
N LYS A 684 -38.28 12.92 19.57
CA LYS A 684 -39.33 13.84 19.12
C LYS A 684 -38.68 15.05 18.46
N ARG A 685 -39.11 15.34 17.24
CA ARG A 685 -38.78 16.60 16.57
C ARG A 685 -39.52 17.75 17.25
N VAL A 686 -38.78 18.74 17.76
CA VAL A 686 -39.28 19.96 18.40
C VAL A 686 -38.64 21.18 17.77
N GLU A 687 -39.24 22.35 17.97
CA GLU A 687 -38.63 23.62 17.57
C GLU A 687 -37.41 23.89 18.44
N ASP A 688 -36.28 24.27 17.82
CA ASP A 688 -35.13 24.74 18.58
C ASP A 688 -35.46 26.08 19.27
N PRO A 689 -35.50 26.13 20.61
CA PRO A 689 -35.84 27.35 21.33
C PRO A 689 -34.74 28.41 21.29
N ALA A 690 -33.50 28.06 20.93
CA ALA A 690 -32.39 29.00 20.83
C ALA A 690 -32.27 29.66 19.44
N ALA A 691 -32.91 29.08 18.41
CA ALA A 691 -32.93 29.64 17.07
C ALA A 691 -33.82 30.90 17.02
N THR A 692 -33.18 32.07 16.96
CA THR A 692 -33.89 33.38 16.98
C THR A 692 -34.79 33.65 15.77
N ASP A 693 -34.58 32.94 14.67
CA ASP A 693 -35.38 33.01 13.44
C ASP A 693 -36.39 31.84 13.31
N GLY A 694 -36.38 30.89 14.26
CA GLY A 694 -37.18 29.68 14.20
C GLY A 694 -36.82 28.79 13.01
N GLY A 695 -35.58 28.82 12.51
CA GLY A 695 -35.15 28.07 11.32
C GLY A 695 -34.73 26.61 11.56
N TYR A 696 -34.63 26.16 12.82
CA TYR A 696 -34.07 24.85 13.18
C TYR A 696 -35.01 23.95 13.98
N TYR A 697 -34.97 22.65 13.67
CA TYR A 697 -35.51 21.57 14.49
C TYR A 697 -34.44 21.01 15.41
N MET A 698 -34.92 20.36 16.46
CA MET A 698 -34.13 19.59 17.40
C MET A 698 -34.81 18.24 17.65
N TRP A 699 -34.02 17.18 17.76
CA TRP A 699 -34.49 15.87 18.15
C TRP A 699 -34.20 15.66 19.63
N GLN A 700 -35.26 15.84 20.42
CA GLN A 700 -35.27 15.75 21.87
C GLN A 700 -35.87 14.41 22.29
N ILE A 701 -35.31 13.81 23.34
CA ILE A 701 -35.86 12.63 23.98
C ILE A 701 -37.18 13.01 24.65
N ALA A 702 -38.25 12.41 24.17
CA ALA A 702 -39.57 12.48 24.75
C ALA A 702 -40.04 11.07 25.15
N ALA A 703 -41.13 11.00 25.89
CA ALA A 703 -41.76 9.74 26.26
C ALA A 703 -43.20 9.70 25.75
N LYS A 704 -43.69 8.52 25.38
CA LYS A 704 -45.09 8.29 25.03
C LYS A 704 -45.60 6.99 25.66
N ARG A 705 -46.91 6.93 25.90
CA ARG A 705 -47.62 5.68 26.18
C ARG A 705 -48.39 5.26 24.95
N THR A 706 -48.41 3.98 24.67
CA THR A 706 -49.07 3.42 23.49
C THR A 706 -50.26 2.58 23.93
N VAL A 707 -51.45 2.84 23.37
CA VAL A 707 -52.60 1.94 23.50
C VAL A 707 -52.84 1.25 22.16
N THR A 708 -52.67 -0.07 22.14
CA THR A 708 -52.92 -0.91 20.96
C THR A 708 -54.34 -1.48 21.04
N PHE A 709 -55.11 -1.31 19.97
CA PHE A 709 -56.49 -1.78 19.83
C PHE A 709 -56.52 -3.07 19.01
N ASP A 710 -56.55 -4.20 19.70
CA ASP A 710 -56.53 -5.55 19.13
C ASP A 710 -57.96 -6.01 18.75
N GLU A 711 -58.16 -6.40 17.50
CA GLU A 711 -59.47 -6.84 16.98
C GLU A 711 -60.02 -8.12 17.65
N ASN A 712 -59.20 -8.85 18.40
CA ASN A 712 -59.56 -10.02 19.20
C ASN A 712 -60.46 -11.01 18.44
N GLY A 713 -59.95 -11.49 17.30
CA GLY A 713 -60.68 -12.41 16.41
C GLY A 713 -61.77 -11.75 15.57
N GLY A 714 -61.73 -10.42 15.40
CA GLY A 714 -62.51 -9.69 14.42
C GLY A 714 -62.06 -9.95 12.98
N ASP A 715 -62.97 -9.71 12.03
CA ASP A 715 -62.72 -9.85 10.59
C ASP A 715 -62.09 -8.60 9.97
N THR A 716 -62.24 -7.44 10.63
CA THR A 716 -61.58 -6.18 10.25
C THR A 716 -60.87 -5.54 11.43
N LYS A 717 -59.77 -4.82 11.16
CA LYS A 717 -59.01 -4.07 12.17
C LYS A 717 -59.70 -2.76 12.55
N ALA A 718 -59.37 -2.27 13.74
CA ALA A 718 -59.68 -0.90 14.13
C ALA A 718 -58.83 0.11 13.35
N ASP A 719 -59.36 1.32 13.13
CA ASP A 719 -58.63 2.39 12.44
C ASP A 719 -58.76 3.74 13.17
N PRO A 720 -57.66 4.33 13.69
CA PRO A 720 -56.32 3.75 13.76
C PRO A 720 -56.25 2.59 14.79
N PRO A 721 -55.38 1.58 14.58
CA PRO A 721 -55.21 0.45 15.50
C PRO A 721 -54.34 0.78 16.72
N VAL A 722 -53.71 1.96 16.75
CA VAL A 722 -52.80 2.39 17.81
C VAL A 722 -53.07 3.86 18.13
N CYS A 723 -53.07 4.19 19.42
CA CYS A 723 -53.08 5.56 19.92
C CYS A 723 -51.79 5.84 20.70
N ASP A 724 -50.95 6.72 20.16
CA ASP A 724 -49.78 7.26 20.85
C ASP A 724 -50.17 8.46 21.72
N ILE A 725 -49.80 8.42 23.00
CA ILE A 725 -50.09 9.47 23.98
C ILE A 725 -48.76 10.09 24.44
N PRO A 726 -48.39 11.28 23.93
CA PRO A 726 -47.18 11.97 24.38
C PRO A 726 -47.28 12.31 25.87
N LEU A 727 -46.22 12.01 26.62
CA LEU A 727 -46.12 12.41 28.02
C LEU A 727 -45.64 13.85 28.12
N VAL A 728 -46.28 14.64 28.98
CA VAL A 728 -46.00 16.06 29.19
C VAL A 728 -45.58 16.27 30.63
N ALA A 729 -44.49 17.02 30.84
CA ALA A 729 -43.99 17.32 32.18
C ALA A 729 -45.09 17.99 33.04
N GLY A 730 -45.30 17.47 34.24
CA GLY A 730 -46.32 17.97 35.19
C GLY A 730 -47.74 17.46 34.97
N GLN A 731 -48.01 16.73 33.88
CA GLN A 731 -49.31 16.09 33.64
C GLN A 731 -49.33 14.68 34.24
N THR A 732 -50.37 14.36 35.02
CA THR A 732 -50.52 13.07 35.72
C THR A 732 -51.64 12.19 35.16
N GLU A 733 -52.56 12.76 34.37
CA GLU A 733 -53.68 12.06 33.75
C GLU A 733 -53.50 12.01 32.23
N TYR A 734 -53.64 10.80 31.68
CA TYR A 734 -53.46 10.51 30.26
C TYR A 734 -54.58 9.59 29.80
N HIS A 735 -55.17 9.88 28.65
CA HIS A 735 -56.31 9.17 28.09
C HIS A 735 -56.06 8.87 26.61
N ALA A 736 -56.50 7.71 26.15
CA ALA A 736 -56.42 7.35 24.73
C ALA A 736 -57.63 7.88 23.95
N THR A 737 -57.40 8.27 22.70
CA THR A 737 -58.49 8.44 21.74
C THR A 737 -58.87 7.07 21.19
N LEU A 738 -60.16 6.74 21.19
CA LEU A 738 -60.64 5.47 20.61
C LEU A 738 -60.54 5.51 19.08
N PRO A 739 -60.43 4.34 18.41
CA PRO A 739 -60.43 4.24 16.96
C PRO A 739 -61.67 4.89 16.35
N ALA A 740 -61.48 5.60 15.23
CA ALA A 740 -62.58 6.23 14.50
C ALA A 740 -63.44 5.18 13.78
N THR A 741 -62.83 4.08 13.34
CA THR A 741 -63.52 2.91 12.78
C THR A 741 -63.36 1.74 13.72
N GLU A 742 -64.49 1.22 14.21
CA GLU A 742 -64.53 0.01 15.04
C GLU A 742 -64.25 -1.24 14.19
N PRO A 743 -63.62 -2.28 14.77
CA PRO A 743 -63.48 -3.56 14.10
C PRO A 743 -64.85 -4.21 13.89
N THR A 744 -64.97 -5.10 12.91
CA THR A 744 -66.21 -5.84 12.63
C THR A 744 -65.98 -7.34 12.73
N ARG A 745 -67.04 -8.09 13.07
CA ARG A 745 -67.03 -9.56 13.10
C ARG A 745 -68.39 -10.10 12.66
N VAL A 746 -68.42 -10.93 11.62
CA VAL A 746 -69.64 -11.44 11.01
C VAL A 746 -70.46 -12.24 12.03
N GLY A 747 -71.74 -11.86 12.18
CA GLY A 747 -72.64 -12.47 13.16
C GLY A 747 -72.47 -11.96 14.60
N TYR A 748 -71.63 -10.95 14.84
CA TYR A 748 -71.46 -10.33 16.15
C TYR A 748 -71.64 -8.81 16.06
N ASP A 749 -72.09 -8.19 17.15
CA ASP A 749 -72.02 -6.76 17.36
C ASP A 749 -70.78 -6.43 18.20
N PHE A 750 -70.08 -5.35 17.85
CA PHE A 750 -69.01 -4.80 18.66
C PHE A 750 -69.61 -4.30 19.98
N ALA A 751 -69.14 -4.86 21.10
CA ALA A 751 -69.67 -4.54 22.42
C ALA A 751 -68.91 -3.39 23.10
N GLY A 752 -67.62 -3.24 22.79
CA GLY A 752 -66.72 -2.26 23.40
C GLY A 752 -65.29 -2.77 23.47
N TRP A 753 -64.39 -1.97 24.05
CA TRP A 753 -63.00 -2.34 24.32
C TRP A 753 -62.85 -2.79 25.78
N SER A 754 -62.04 -3.81 26.03
CA SER A 754 -61.67 -4.25 27.40
C SER A 754 -60.16 -4.35 27.55
N ALA A 755 -59.65 -4.15 28.77
CA ALA A 755 -58.26 -4.41 29.09
C ALA A 755 -57.92 -5.92 29.09
N GLU A 756 -58.93 -6.80 29.05
CA GLU A 756 -58.80 -8.26 29.06
C GLU A 756 -59.37 -8.89 27.77
N VAL A 757 -58.85 -10.04 27.37
CA VAL A 757 -59.20 -10.70 26.09
C VAL A 757 -60.59 -11.35 26.10
N ASP A 758 -61.03 -11.92 27.23
CA ASP A 758 -62.27 -12.69 27.36
C ASP A 758 -63.24 -12.02 28.35
N ASP A 759 -63.68 -10.79 28.06
CA ASP A 759 -64.52 -9.99 28.94
C ASP A 759 -65.84 -9.56 28.28
N PRO A 760 -66.73 -10.51 27.94
CA PRO A 760 -67.97 -10.22 27.21
C PRO A 760 -68.98 -9.39 28.02
N ALA A 761 -68.76 -9.25 29.33
CA ALA A 761 -69.56 -8.41 30.21
C ALA A 761 -68.96 -7.01 30.44
N LEU A 762 -67.78 -6.73 29.86
CA LEU A 762 -67.04 -5.47 30.02
C LEU A 762 -66.80 -5.10 31.49
N ALA A 763 -66.42 -6.08 32.33
CA ALA A 763 -66.05 -5.82 33.71
C ALA A 763 -64.77 -4.96 33.84
N HIS A 764 -63.91 -4.98 32.81
CA HIS A 764 -62.69 -4.20 32.67
C HIS A 764 -62.77 -3.28 31.44
N GLU A 765 -63.93 -2.65 31.25
CA GLU A 765 -64.20 -1.75 30.12
C GLU A 765 -63.12 -0.67 29.97
N PHE A 766 -62.62 -0.50 28.75
CA PHE A 766 -61.75 0.59 28.36
C PHE A 766 -62.53 1.60 27.53
N THR A 767 -62.55 2.85 27.98
CA THR A 767 -63.26 3.95 27.32
C THR A 767 -62.32 5.13 27.10
N ALA A 768 -62.76 6.15 26.37
CA ALA A 768 -62.00 7.39 26.21
C ALA A 768 -61.72 8.14 27.53
N ALA A 769 -62.41 7.80 28.63
CA ALA A 769 -62.18 8.35 29.97
C ALA A 769 -61.22 7.51 30.83
N SER A 770 -60.84 6.31 30.37
CA SER A 770 -59.94 5.42 31.11
C SER A 770 -58.55 6.02 31.20
N GLN A 771 -57.96 6.02 32.40
CA GLN A 771 -56.60 6.49 32.63
C GLN A 771 -55.60 5.47 32.07
N VAL A 772 -54.58 5.95 31.36
CA VAL A 772 -53.51 5.13 30.79
C VAL A 772 -52.23 5.39 31.59
N ASP A 773 -51.85 4.45 32.44
CA ASP A 773 -50.69 4.53 33.36
C ASP A 773 -49.41 3.88 32.80
N ARG A 774 -49.54 3.05 31.77
CA ARG A 774 -48.45 2.43 31.00
C ARG A 774 -48.93 2.14 29.56
N SER A 775 -47.99 1.81 28.67
CA SER A 775 -48.38 1.25 27.37
C SER A 775 -49.11 -0.07 27.58
N MET A 776 -50.22 -0.28 26.86
CA MET A 776 -51.12 -1.43 27.06
C MET A 776 -51.82 -1.84 25.77
N THR A 777 -52.32 -3.07 25.73
CA THR A 777 -53.21 -3.56 24.67
C THR A 777 -54.62 -3.68 25.24
N VAL A 778 -55.61 -3.25 24.45
CA VAL A 778 -57.03 -3.43 24.73
C VAL A 778 -57.67 -4.23 23.61
N TYR A 779 -58.65 -5.05 23.97
CA TYR A 779 -59.21 -6.09 23.11
C TYR A 779 -60.67 -5.80 22.80
N ALA A 780 -61.05 -5.95 21.54
CA ALA A 780 -62.44 -5.85 21.11
C ALA A 780 -63.27 -6.97 21.76
N GLN A 781 -64.43 -6.61 22.31
CA GLN A 781 -65.38 -7.57 22.88
C GLN A 781 -66.59 -7.71 21.96
N TRP A 782 -67.10 -8.95 21.85
CA TRP A 782 -68.08 -9.32 20.84
C TRP A 782 -69.35 -9.87 21.48
N LYS A 783 -70.50 -9.32 21.07
CA LYS A 783 -71.81 -9.83 21.46
C LYS A 783 -72.44 -10.60 20.30
N ALA A 784 -72.75 -11.88 20.51
CA ALA A 784 -73.42 -12.69 19.49
C ALA A 784 -74.76 -12.05 19.09
N ARG A 785 -74.96 -11.84 17.79
CA ARG A 785 -76.25 -11.39 17.25
C ARG A 785 -77.30 -12.47 17.46
N SER A 786 -78.49 -12.06 17.88
CA SER A 786 -79.63 -12.97 18.07
C SER A 786 -80.44 -13.23 16.80
N ASP A 787 -80.15 -12.48 15.74
CA ASP A 787 -80.86 -12.46 14.47
C ASP A 787 -80.02 -13.02 13.30
N THR A 788 -78.97 -13.79 13.61
CA THR A 788 -78.13 -14.41 12.57
C THR A 788 -78.93 -15.40 11.77
N ALA A 789 -79.08 -15.12 10.47
CA ALA A 789 -79.85 -15.93 9.57
C ALA A 789 -79.21 -17.31 9.39
N PHE A 790 -80.01 -18.36 9.54
CA PHE A 790 -79.65 -19.72 9.21
C PHE A 790 -80.82 -20.39 8.50
N ARG A 791 -80.52 -21.35 7.62
CA ARG A 791 -81.54 -22.04 6.84
C ARG A 791 -81.61 -23.50 7.27
N VAL A 792 -82.81 -23.95 7.63
CA VAL A 792 -83.10 -25.37 7.88
C VAL A 792 -83.73 -25.94 6.64
N GLU A 793 -83.11 -26.99 6.09
CA GLU A 793 -83.62 -27.66 4.90
C GLU A 793 -84.11 -29.07 5.24
N HIS A 794 -85.36 -29.36 4.88
CA HIS A 794 -86.00 -30.64 5.08
C HIS A 794 -86.03 -31.42 3.78
N TYR A 795 -85.33 -32.54 3.77
CA TYR A 795 -85.23 -33.43 2.61
C TYR A 795 -86.08 -34.68 2.80
N GLN A 796 -86.71 -35.13 1.72
CA GLN A 796 -87.28 -36.48 1.59
C GLN A 796 -86.26 -37.34 0.88
N VAL A 797 -85.95 -38.50 1.48
CA VAL A 797 -84.99 -39.44 0.93
C VAL A 797 -85.72 -40.66 0.38
N SER A 798 -85.26 -41.19 -0.77
CA SER A 798 -85.75 -42.45 -1.33
C SER A 798 -85.52 -43.64 -0.38
N VAL A 799 -86.32 -44.70 -0.52
CA VAL A 799 -86.30 -45.86 0.40
C VAL A 799 -84.94 -46.58 0.44
N ASP A 800 -84.20 -46.52 -0.66
CA ASP A 800 -82.84 -47.06 -0.81
C ASP A 800 -81.73 -46.10 -0.35
N GLY A 801 -82.06 -44.86 0.02
CA GLY A 801 -81.10 -43.83 0.41
C GLY A 801 -80.32 -43.20 -0.75
N ALA A 802 -80.61 -43.58 -2.00
CA ALA A 802 -79.80 -43.20 -3.17
C ALA A 802 -80.08 -41.78 -3.69
N SER A 803 -81.19 -41.15 -3.30
CA SER A 803 -81.53 -39.79 -3.72
C SER A 803 -82.30 -39.04 -2.64
N ALA A 804 -81.96 -37.76 -2.47
CA ALA A 804 -82.65 -36.83 -1.57
C ALA A 804 -83.26 -35.69 -2.40
N ARG A 805 -84.51 -35.35 -2.10
CA ARG A 805 -85.23 -34.21 -2.70
C ARG A 805 -85.53 -33.20 -1.60
N LEU A 806 -85.16 -31.93 -1.81
CA LEU A 806 -85.58 -30.83 -0.93
C LEU A 806 -87.10 -30.71 -0.99
N VAL A 807 -87.75 -30.84 0.17
CA VAL A 807 -89.23 -30.79 0.29
C VAL A 807 -89.66 -29.43 0.80
N ARG A 808 -88.89 -28.90 1.76
CA ARG A 808 -89.16 -27.61 2.38
C ARG A 808 -87.85 -27.03 2.87
N ALA A 809 -87.72 -25.72 2.78
CA ALA A 809 -86.72 -24.99 3.53
C ALA A 809 -87.38 -23.93 4.38
N GLU A 810 -86.76 -23.63 5.50
CA GLU A 810 -87.18 -22.64 6.47
C GLU A 810 -85.99 -21.73 6.76
N ASP A 811 -86.10 -20.47 6.36
CA ASP A 811 -85.15 -19.44 6.79
C ASP A 811 -85.53 -19.03 8.21
N ASN A 812 -84.59 -19.18 9.13
CA ASN A 812 -84.73 -18.87 10.53
C ASN A 812 -83.64 -17.88 10.93
N VAL A 813 -83.78 -17.33 12.13
CA VAL A 813 -82.75 -16.51 12.77
C VAL A 813 -82.46 -17.07 14.16
N GLY A 814 -81.20 -17.04 14.56
CA GLY A 814 -80.74 -17.59 15.83
C GLY A 814 -79.55 -16.83 16.38
N ALA A 815 -79.19 -17.14 17.63
CA ALA A 815 -77.99 -16.59 18.23
C ALA A 815 -76.74 -17.17 17.56
N THR A 816 -75.82 -16.32 17.13
CA THR A 816 -74.54 -16.76 16.54
C THR A 816 -73.78 -17.66 17.50
N GLY A 817 -73.26 -18.79 16.98
CA GLY A 817 -72.53 -19.78 17.76
C GLY A 817 -73.42 -20.70 18.62
N ALA A 818 -74.73 -20.46 18.69
CA ALA A 818 -75.66 -21.39 19.33
C ALA A 818 -76.02 -22.55 18.38
N GLU A 819 -76.27 -23.72 18.96
CA GLU A 819 -76.70 -24.90 18.19
C GLU A 819 -78.10 -24.68 17.60
N ALA A 820 -78.23 -24.81 16.27
CA ALA A 820 -79.50 -24.65 15.58
C ALA A 820 -80.38 -25.89 15.79
N VAL A 821 -81.53 -25.72 16.45
CA VAL A 821 -82.48 -26.82 16.69
C VAL A 821 -83.52 -26.88 15.57
N ALA A 822 -83.43 -27.87 14.69
CA ALA A 822 -84.43 -28.16 13.65
C ALA A 822 -85.53 -29.10 14.18
N ARG A 823 -86.81 -28.76 13.96
CA ARG A 823 -87.93 -29.65 14.30
C ARG A 823 -88.30 -30.51 13.10
N PRO A 824 -88.45 -31.84 13.25
CA PRO A 824 -88.90 -32.70 12.14
C PRO A 824 -90.28 -32.29 11.64
N ILE A 825 -90.43 -32.21 10.31
CA ILE A 825 -91.74 -31.99 9.67
C ILE A 825 -92.36 -33.32 9.24
N SER A 826 -93.68 -33.41 9.29
CA SER A 826 -94.42 -34.59 8.86
C SER A 826 -94.61 -34.57 7.34
N ILE A 827 -94.03 -35.53 6.63
CA ILE A 827 -94.16 -35.69 5.17
C ILE A 827 -95.02 -36.94 4.91
N PRO A 828 -96.22 -36.82 4.29
CA PRO A 828 -97.09 -37.95 4.01
C PRO A 828 -96.39 -39.05 3.21
N GLY A 829 -96.45 -40.30 3.71
CA GLY A 829 -95.76 -41.44 3.09
C GLY A 829 -94.30 -41.62 3.52
N CYS A 830 -93.78 -40.77 4.40
CA CYS A 830 -92.44 -40.86 4.96
C CYS A 830 -92.47 -41.08 6.48
N THR A 831 -91.43 -41.71 7.02
CA THR A 831 -91.21 -41.82 8.47
C THR A 831 -89.94 -41.07 8.81
N TYR A 832 -89.99 -40.19 9.81
CA TYR A 832 -88.81 -39.47 10.29
C TYR A 832 -87.73 -40.46 10.73
N ARG A 833 -86.51 -40.33 10.19
CA ARG A 833 -85.35 -41.11 10.59
C ARG A 833 -84.35 -40.19 11.30
N PRO A 834 -84.15 -40.32 12.63
CA PRO A 834 -83.24 -39.48 13.40
C PRO A 834 -81.73 -39.73 13.14
N ALA A 835 -81.37 -40.65 12.25
CA ALA A 835 -79.99 -41.10 12.04
C ALA A 835 -79.53 -41.05 10.56
N PHE A 836 -80.17 -40.22 9.72
CA PHE A 836 -79.76 -40.07 8.32
C PHE A 836 -78.61 -39.06 8.21
N ASP A 837 -77.38 -39.52 8.44
CA ASP A 837 -76.15 -38.78 8.14
C ASP A 837 -75.73 -39.04 6.69
N GLN A 838 -76.00 -38.06 5.84
CA GLN A 838 -75.17 -37.81 4.67
C GLN A 838 -74.63 -36.39 4.80
N ASN A 839 -73.31 -36.27 4.87
CA ASN A 839 -72.54 -35.02 4.91
C ASN A 839 -72.61 -34.22 6.22
N GLY A 840 -72.79 -34.86 7.38
CA GLY A 840 -72.49 -34.21 8.67
C GLY A 840 -73.55 -33.25 9.21
N MET A 841 -74.81 -33.34 8.76
CA MET A 841 -75.93 -32.69 9.45
C MET A 841 -76.44 -33.60 10.57
N ILE A 842 -76.03 -33.32 11.82
CA ILE A 842 -76.40 -34.09 13.02
C ILE A 842 -77.69 -33.56 13.66
N THR A 843 -78.48 -34.51 14.17
CA THR A 843 -79.71 -34.37 14.96
C THR A 843 -79.43 -33.78 16.36
N ALA A 844 -80.13 -32.71 16.74
CA ALA A 844 -80.06 -32.16 18.10
C ALA A 844 -81.01 -32.90 19.07
N SER A 845 -80.46 -33.52 20.12
CA SER A 845 -81.16 -33.78 21.38
C SER A 845 -80.21 -33.71 22.58
N SER A 846 -80.54 -32.80 23.51
CA SER A 846 -80.10 -32.57 24.92
C SER A 846 -78.70 -32.98 25.35
#